data_AF-A0A261BZ17-F1
#
_entry.id   AF-A0A261BZ17-F1
#
_cell.length_a   1.000
_cell.length_b   1.000
_cell.length_c   1.000
_cell.angle_alpha   90.00
_cell.angle_beta   90.00
_cell.angle_gamma   90.00
#
_symmetry.space_group_name_H-M   'P 1'
#
loop_
_entity.id
_entity.type
_entity.pdbx_description
1 polymer ?
#
loop_
_entity_poly.entity_id
_entity_poly.type
_entity_poly.pdbx_seq_one_letter_code
_entity_poly.pdbx_strand_id
1 'polypeptide(L)'
;MVYKKYHGVNKTGSALTDLDHKKLHEAAKYLSTRLFGNRSHPVYIKLLNPCWNAIMRLPVGLQLKIEEIELHVINIHLLQRSLTPLLDAPLKRLITIVNNDDDFKCSILQEARYLKVLENLPYQILPPVVLNLQNLKFHMVSQIENSWSVEDFLLVIKNWAESGKKVGSCYSFGTSEHVKNTILGKITEAYENAETGDEFISIPTRFNNQVKVSIEEGHGFNRWVLKFEVLPSEQESHSPPLSYESLKRVLGQMDANTRFCLFTRIPSIRPIDKVVPLRIQSFLAHNNTFQINDTKYKVVIYKKYPPGMTPPIVQEIKNSGGVQSDIDQYGFEDDSGKNKLTPGDVDLRDERLVANGEPGYHQQDERIPDLEKKLEESRRKLEFVESFGPLRVILELNPNRKGFPLQILVQGFLDRSVNPNTERSPEFERARKMAHDQLTGDIKNQMAKLQPFYSRRDGVPVPYECFIQLTVSSQRHEHVELVQYSKKLHEAAKYLTTRFFGNRLHPVYIKLLNLCWNGIMRLPEGLRLKIDEIDRRMDIHFLQRSFAPLLDAPLKRLYAFVNNDEDFESSILQEARYLEVSESLPYQIRPPVILNLQNLNFHKISRFVNSWSVEDFLLVIKNWVESGKKVGSCYSFGICEHVKNTILGKITQAHMGAKTVDANISIPTRFNNLVKVSIEEGLRFDLWVLKFEVLPIERASQ
;
A
#
# COMPACT_ATOMS: atom_id res chain seq x y z
N MET A 1 9.74 45.28 -5.43
CA MET A 1 8.52 45.68 -4.66
C MET A 1 7.34 44.98 -5.34
N VAL A 2 6.50 44.17 -4.71
CA VAL A 2 6.00 44.09 -3.33
C VAL A 2 5.86 42.61 -2.91
N TYR A 3 6.25 42.34 -1.67
CA TYR A 3 6.15 41.07 -0.96
C TYR A 3 4.70 40.61 -0.75
N LYS A 4 4.43 39.30 -0.83
CA LYS A 4 3.35 38.66 -0.06
C LYS A 4 3.94 37.58 0.83
N LYS A 5 4.05 37.93 2.12
CA LYS A 5 4.35 37.06 3.27
C LYS A 5 3.33 35.92 3.34
N TYR A 6 3.80 34.68 3.25
CA TYR A 6 3.16 33.57 3.94
C TYR A 6 3.73 33.53 5.36
N HIS A 7 2.96 34.00 6.33
CA HIS A 7 3.22 33.74 7.74
C HIS A 7 2.46 32.49 8.13
N GLY A 8 3.18 31.48 8.60
CA GLY A 8 2.59 30.34 9.30
C GLY A 8 3.05 28.96 8.83
N VAL A 9 4.35 28.68 8.81
CA VAL A 9 4.88 27.33 9.07
C VAL A 9 6.26 27.45 9.75
N ASN A 10 6.44 26.65 10.78
CA ASN A 10 7.59 26.48 11.67
C ASN A 10 8.98 26.82 11.10
N LYS A 11 9.77 27.53 11.93
CA LYS A 11 11.23 27.56 11.85
C LYS A 11 11.79 26.14 12.01
N THR A 12 12.10 25.51 10.89
CA THR A 12 13.12 24.46 10.80
C THR A 12 14.26 24.99 9.93
N GLY A 13 15.50 24.77 10.35
CA GLY A 13 16.68 25.56 10.00
C GLY A 13 17.16 25.59 8.54
N SER A 14 17.84 26.70 8.23
CA SER A 14 18.90 26.94 7.23
C SER A 14 19.11 25.95 6.07
N ALA A 15 18.31 26.10 5.02
CA ALA A 15 18.68 25.61 3.69
C ALA A 15 18.43 26.65 2.59
N LEU A 16 17.40 27.49 2.74
CA LEU A 16 17.03 28.48 1.74
C LEU A 16 17.92 29.73 1.76
N THR A 17 18.50 30.10 2.90
CA THR A 17 19.37 31.29 3.04
C THR A 17 20.69 31.17 2.28
N ASP A 18 21.20 29.95 2.07
CA ASP A 18 22.45 29.71 1.31
C ASP A 18 22.27 29.81 -0.22
N LEU A 19 21.03 29.94 -0.69
CA LEU A 19 20.69 30.01 -2.12
C LEU A 19 20.60 31.45 -2.63
N ASP A 20 20.47 32.45 -1.75
CA ASP A 20 20.16 33.85 -2.09
C ASP A 20 21.23 34.56 -2.95
N HIS A 21 22.42 33.97 -3.11
CA HIS A 21 23.53 34.56 -3.87
C HIS A 21 24.10 33.66 -4.99
N LYS A 22 23.51 32.49 -5.24
CA LYS A 22 24.04 31.51 -6.22
C LYS A 22 23.35 31.65 -7.58
N LYS A 23 24.11 31.49 -8.67
CA LYS A 23 23.50 31.34 -10.01
C LYS A 23 22.69 30.04 -10.05
N LEU A 24 21.63 29.97 -10.86
CA LEU A 24 20.72 28.82 -10.92
C LEU A 24 21.43 27.46 -11.02
N HIS A 25 22.51 27.40 -11.80
CA HIS A 25 23.25 26.18 -12.04
C HIS A 25 24.14 25.76 -10.85
N GLU A 26 24.63 26.73 -10.06
CA GLU A 26 25.38 26.50 -8.81
C GLU A 26 24.42 26.10 -7.68
N ALA A 27 23.25 26.75 -7.61
CA ALA A 27 22.17 26.39 -6.69
C ALA A 27 21.69 24.96 -6.94
N ALA A 28 21.45 24.57 -8.19
CA ALA A 28 21.07 23.22 -8.58
C ALA A 28 22.15 22.18 -8.19
N LYS A 29 23.43 22.48 -8.43
CA LYS A 29 24.54 21.61 -8.02
C LYS A 29 24.63 21.50 -6.49
N TYR A 30 24.54 22.62 -5.76
CA TYR A 30 24.57 22.64 -4.29
C TYR A 30 23.43 21.79 -3.70
N LEU A 31 22.21 21.95 -4.19
CA LEU A 31 21.06 21.15 -3.78
C LEU A 31 21.25 19.66 -4.08
N SER A 32 21.73 19.33 -5.29
CA SER A 32 22.01 17.94 -5.65
C SER A 32 23.04 17.28 -4.73
N THR A 33 24.10 18.02 -4.37
CA THR A 33 25.15 17.54 -3.48
C THR A 33 24.63 17.35 -2.06
N ARG A 34 23.73 18.20 -1.59
CA ARG A 34 23.12 18.05 -0.27
C ARG A 34 22.12 16.88 -0.20
N LEU A 35 21.40 16.61 -1.29
CA LEU A 35 20.39 15.54 -1.35
C LEU A 35 21.00 14.15 -1.57
N PHE A 36 22.04 14.08 -2.40
CA PHE A 36 22.60 12.82 -2.89
C PHE A 36 24.09 12.61 -2.57
N GLY A 37 24.79 13.64 -2.08
CA GLY A 37 26.19 13.52 -1.69
C GLY A 37 26.40 12.71 -0.41
N ASN A 38 27.63 12.26 -0.18
CA ASN A 38 28.06 11.49 0.99
C ASN A 38 27.25 10.20 1.25
N ARG A 39 26.63 9.61 0.22
CA ARG A 39 25.95 8.32 0.33
C ARG A 39 26.95 7.19 0.23
N SER A 40 26.89 6.25 1.18
CA SER A 40 27.69 5.01 1.18
C SER A 40 27.10 3.89 0.33
N HIS A 41 25.85 4.05 -0.13
CA HIS A 41 25.13 3.05 -0.92
C HIS A 41 24.58 3.68 -2.20
N PRO A 42 24.51 2.91 -3.31
CA PRO A 42 23.96 3.39 -4.57
C PRO A 42 22.52 3.90 -4.44
N VAL A 43 22.20 5.00 -5.12
CA VAL A 43 20.82 5.49 -5.22
C VAL A 43 20.07 4.64 -6.24
N TYR A 44 19.01 4.00 -5.79
CA TYR A 44 18.17 3.16 -6.63
C TYR A 44 17.16 3.98 -7.42
N ILE A 45 17.14 3.81 -8.74
CA ILE A 45 16.23 4.49 -9.66
C ILE A 45 15.52 3.42 -10.50
N LYS A 46 14.19 3.37 -10.40
CA LYS A 46 13.39 2.43 -11.19
C LYS A 46 13.41 2.80 -12.67
N LEU A 47 13.09 4.07 -12.99
CA LEU A 47 13.04 4.57 -14.35
C LEU A 47 13.80 5.91 -14.41
N LEU A 48 14.81 5.98 -15.27
CA LEU A 48 15.47 7.23 -15.62
C LEU A 48 15.05 7.64 -17.04
N ASN A 49 14.35 8.76 -17.14
CA ASN A 49 14.00 9.39 -18.41
C ASN A 49 14.78 10.72 -18.51
N PRO A 50 15.97 10.73 -19.12
CA PRO A 50 16.77 11.94 -19.23
C PRO A 50 16.14 12.92 -20.21
N CYS A 51 15.85 14.15 -19.75
CA CYS A 51 15.33 15.22 -20.59
C CYS A 51 16.36 15.65 -21.66
N TRP A 52 15.85 15.96 -22.86
CA TRP A 52 16.67 16.43 -23.97
C TRP A 52 17.36 17.76 -23.63
N ASN A 53 18.66 17.87 -23.93
CA ASN A 53 19.49 19.07 -23.73
C ASN A 53 19.64 19.58 -22.28
N ALA A 54 19.32 18.78 -21.26
CA ALA A 54 19.50 19.16 -19.85
C ALA A 54 20.83 18.65 -19.27
N ILE A 55 21.52 19.50 -18.49
CA ILE A 55 22.71 19.10 -17.74
C ILE A 55 22.29 18.55 -16.37
N MET A 56 22.45 17.24 -16.16
CA MET A 56 22.29 16.62 -14.84
C MET A 56 23.47 16.98 -13.94
N ARG A 57 23.24 17.89 -13.00
CA ARG A 57 24.25 18.29 -12.01
C ARG A 57 24.16 17.34 -10.83
N LEU A 58 24.91 16.24 -10.88
CA LEU A 58 24.94 15.21 -9.83
C LEU A 58 26.22 15.34 -8.97
N PRO A 59 26.21 15.01 -7.66
CA PRO A 59 27.41 15.04 -6.83
C PRO A 59 28.52 14.11 -7.33
N VAL A 60 29.76 14.46 -7.00
CA VAL A 60 30.92 13.61 -7.28
C VAL A 60 30.84 12.34 -6.42
N GLY A 61 31.18 11.18 -7.01
CA GLY A 61 31.16 9.89 -6.31
C GLY A 61 29.77 9.28 -6.15
N LEU A 62 28.73 9.84 -6.76
CA LEU A 62 27.39 9.27 -6.74
C LEU A 62 27.34 7.96 -7.53
N GLN A 63 26.96 6.88 -6.86
CA GLN A 63 26.64 5.60 -7.50
C GLN A 63 25.12 5.46 -7.67
N LEU A 64 24.70 4.92 -8.80
CA LEU A 64 23.33 4.74 -9.22
C LEU A 64 23.07 3.28 -9.56
N LYS A 65 21.96 2.74 -9.07
CA LYS A 65 21.44 1.44 -9.48
C LYS A 65 20.15 1.66 -10.26
N ILE A 66 20.26 1.65 -11.58
CA ILE A 66 19.15 1.98 -12.48
C ILE A 66 18.57 0.69 -13.07
N GLU A 67 17.25 0.52 -12.96
CA GLU A 67 16.59 -0.63 -13.60
C GLU A 67 16.25 -0.38 -15.06
N GLU A 68 15.58 0.74 -15.33
CA GLU A 68 15.05 1.06 -16.66
C GLU A 68 15.51 2.44 -17.12
N ILE A 69 15.93 2.54 -18.39
CA ILE A 69 16.20 3.81 -19.06
C ILE A 69 15.35 3.89 -20.32
N GLU A 70 14.67 5.02 -20.50
CA GLU A 70 13.91 5.30 -21.72
C GLU A 70 14.46 6.56 -22.41
N LEU A 71 15.07 6.37 -23.58
CA LEU A 71 15.63 7.42 -24.40
C LEU A 71 14.72 7.68 -25.59
N HIS A 72 14.23 8.91 -25.68
CA HIS A 72 13.37 9.34 -26.79
C HIS A 72 14.11 10.23 -27.81
N VAL A 73 15.26 10.85 -27.44
CA VAL A 73 15.96 11.81 -28.32
C VAL A 73 17.50 11.90 -28.07
N ILE A 74 18.05 11.11 -27.15
CA ILE A 74 19.47 11.24 -26.73
C ILE A 74 20.33 10.19 -27.42
N ASN A 75 21.48 10.64 -27.94
CA ASN A 75 22.50 9.77 -28.53
C ASN A 75 23.05 8.78 -27.48
N ILE A 76 23.04 7.48 -27.81
CA ILE A 76 23.44 6.41 -26.88
C ILE A 76 24.91 6.50 -26.45
N HIS A 77 25.81 6.99 -27.32
CA HIS A 77 27.21 7.21 -26.99
C HIS A 77 27.38 8.30 -25.92
N LEU A 78 26.54 9.35 -25.97
CA LEU A 78 26.53 10.38 -24.94
C LEU A 78 26.03 9.81 -23.60
N LEU A 79 24.98 8.98 -23.64
CA LEU A 79 24.46 8.31 -22.45
C LEU A 79 25.54 7.42 -21.81
N GLN A 80 26.19 6.56 -22.59
CA GLN A 80 27.26 5.67 -22.12
C GLN A 80 28.37 6.48 -21.45
N ARG A 81 28.88 7.51 -22.11
CA ARG A 81 29.96 8.35 -21.56
C ARG A 81 29.58 9.00 -20.23
N SER A 82 28.32 9.41 -20.06
CA SER A 82 27.87 10.15 -18.88
C SER A 82 27.35 9.29 -17.74
N LEU A 83 26.74 8.13 -18.02
CA LEU A 83 26.12 7.28 -17.00
C LEU A 83 26.94 6.06 -16.63
N THR A 84 27.71 5.46 -17.54
CA THR A 84 28.50 4.25 -17.21
C THR A 84 29.40 4.44 -15.99
N PRO A 85 30.08 5.58 -15.77
CA PRO A 85 30.87 5.80 -14.55
C PRO A 85 30.06 5.86 -13.26
N LEU A 86 28.74 6.07 -13.35
CA LEU A 86 27.84 6.19 -12.21
C LEU A 86 27.08 4.88 -11.93
N LEU A 87 27.07 3.92 -12.84
CA LEU A 87 26.28 2.68 -12.71
C LEU A 87 26.98 1.65 -11.84
N ASP A 88 26.27 1.14 -10.84
CA ASP A 88 26.73 0.06 -9.95
C ASP A 88 26.42 -1.35 -10.50
N ALA A 89 25.57 -1.45 -11.52
CA ALA A 89 25.20 -2.71 -12.17
C ALA A 89 24.66 -2.49 -13.61
N PRO A 90 24.68 -3.52 -14.47
CA PRO A 90 24.01 -3.50 -15.77
C PRO A 90 22.50 -3.21 -15.70
N LEU A 91 21.96 -2.60 -16.75
CA LEU A 91 20.55 -2.24 -16.85
C LEU A 91 19.65 -3.47 -16.97
N LYS A 92 18.49 -3.44 -16.31
CA LYS A 92 17.46 -4.46 -16.53
C LYS A 92 16.74 -4.22 -17.86
N ARG A 93 16.49 -2.96 -18.20
CA ARG A 93 15.73 -2.56 -19.38
C ARG A 93 16.29 -1.28 -19.99
N LEU A 94 16.49 -1.29 -21.30
CA LEU A 94 16.85 -0.12 -22.09
C LEU A 94 15.86 0.05 -23.23
N ILE A 95 15.28 1.23 -23.37
CA ILE A 95 14.50 1.64 -24.53
C ILE A 95 15.24 2.79 -25.19
N THR A 96 15.60 2.67 -26.48
CA THR A 96 16.38 3.69 -27.17
C THR A 96 16.03 3.79 -28.65
N ILE A 97 16.38 4.93 -29.24
CA ILE A 97 16.44 5.11 -30.70
C ILE A 97 17.86 4.80 -31.17
N VAL A 98 17.99 4.10 -32.29
CA VAL A 98 19.28 3.78 -32.95
C VAL A 98 19.35 4.43 -34.33
N ASN A 99 20.56 4.86 -34.71
CA ASN A 99 20.82 5.63 -35.93
C ASN A 99 21.79 4.93 -36.89
N ASN A 100 22.59 3.97 -36.41
CA ASN A 100 23.53 3.18 -37.20
C ASN A 100 23.97 1.91 -36.45
N ASP A 101 24.73 1.04 -37.10
CA ASP A 101 25.23 -0.21 -36.52
C ASP A 101 26.24 0.02 -35.37
N ASP A 102 26.94 1.16 -35.34
CA ASP A 102 27.91 1.47 -34.29
C ASP A 102 27.23 1.69 -32.92
N ASP A 103 25.96 2.07 -32.89
CA ASP A 103 25.17 2.18 -31.65
C ASP A 103 25.13 0.83 -30.91
N PHE A 104 25.05 -0.30 -31.63
CA PHE A 104 25.02 -1.65 -31.05
C PHE A 104 26.36 -2.12 -30.47
N LYS A 105 27.45 -1.37 -30.72
CA LYS A 105 28.77 -1.62 -30.10
C LYS A 105 28.87 -1.00 -28.71
N CYS A 106 27.90 -0.19 -28.28
CA CYS A 106 27.86 0.37 -26.93
C CYS A 106 27.64 -0.71 -25.86
N SER A 107 28.50 -0.74 -24.83
CA SER A 107 28.40 -1.68 -23.72
C SER A 107 27.09 -1.55 -22.95
N ILE A 108 26.60 -0.32 -22.77
CA ILE A 108 25.32 -0.08 -22.09
C ILE A 108 24.13 -0.74 -22.81
N LEU A 109 24.26 -0.91 -24.13
CA LEU A 109 23.29 -1.55 -25.02
C LEU A 109 23.43 -3.07 -24.96
N GLN A 110 24.66 -3.58 -25.05
CA GLN A 110 24.98 -5.01 -25.01
C GLN A 110 24.69 -5.67 -23.66
N GLU A 111 24.93 -4.95 -22.56
CA GLU A 111 24.77 -5.46 -21.20
C GLU A 111 23.32 -5.41 -20.69
N ALA A 112 22.44 -4.69 -21.39
CA ALA A 112 21.04 -4.57 -20.98
C ALA A 112 20.32 -5.93 -21.05
N ARG A 113 19.61 -6.33 -20.00
CA ARG A 113 18.91 -7.62 -20.01
C ARG A 113 17.74 -7.64 -21.00
N TYR A 114 16.97 -6.56 -21.03
CA TYR A 114 15.92 -6.30 -22.01
C TYR A 114 16.28 -5.06 -22.82
N LEU A 115 16.25 -5.19 -24.13
CA LEU A 115 16.50 -4.10 -25.06
C LEU A 115 15.27 -3.86 -25.96
N LYS A 116 14.76 -2.64 -26.01
CA LYS A 116 13.79 -2.21 -27.02
C LYS A 116 14.39 -1.08 -27.86
N VAL A 117 14.40 -1.27 -29.17
CA VAL A 117 14.96 -0.31 -30.11
C VAL A 117 13.89 0.22 -31.05
N LEU A 118 13.97 1.51 -31.34
CA LEU A 118 13.28 2.18 -32.44
C LEU A 118 14.34 2.64 -33.43
N GLU A 119 14.09 2.43 -34.73
CA GLU A 119 14.98 2.91 -35.79
C GLU A 119 14.76 4.41 -36.03
N ASN A 120 15.82 5.17 -36.27
CA ASN A 120 15.71 6.54 -36.75
C ASN A 120 15.86 6.58 -38.27
N LEU A 121 14.81 6.98 -38.98
CA LEU A 121 14.83 6.99 -40.45
C LEU A 121 15.92 7.94 -40.98
N PRO A 122 16.68 7.54 -42.03
CA PRO A 122 16.45 6.39 -42.91
C PRO A 122 17.16 5.08 -42.52
N TYR A 123 17.78 4.98 -41.33
CA TYR A 123 18.48 3.77 -40.91
C TYR A 123 17.52 2.59 -40.65
N GLN A 124 17.97 1.39 -41.00
CA GLN A 124 17.26 0.13 -40.79
C GLN A 124 18.22 -0.91 -40.20
N ILE A 125 17.78 -1.62 -39.18
CA ILE A 125 18.50 -2.71 -38.55
C ILE A 125 18.41 -3.90 -39.47
N LEU A 126 19.54 -4.48 -39.87
CA LEU A 126 19.59 -5.68 -40.71
C LEU A 126 19.77 -6.96 -39.87
N PRO A 127 19.38 -8.14 -40.38
CA PRO A 127 19.54 -9.41 -39.66
C PRO A 127 20.93 -9.67 -39.06
N PRO A 128 22.06 -9.35 -39.72
CA PRO A 128 23.39 -9.55 -39.14
C PRO A 128 23.62 -8.83 -37.80
N VAL A 129 22.98 -7.67 -37.57
CA VAL A 129 23.06 -6.95 -36.29
C VAL A 129 22.37 -7.77 -35.20
N VAL A 130 21.17 -8.26 -35.49
CA VAL A 130 20.34 -9.04 -34.54
C VAL A 130 20.97 -10.37 -34.17
N LEU A 131 21.63 -11.03 -35.12
CA LEU A 131 22.36 -12.27 -34.89
C LEU A 131 23.48 -12.11 -33.83
N ASN A 132 24.15 -10.95 -33.82
CA ASN A 132 25.25 -10.65 -32.91
C ASN A 132 24.80 -10.17 -31.52
N LEU A 133 23.52 -9.88 -31.30
CA LEU A 133 23.01 -9.42 -30.02
C LEU A 133 23.15 -10.49 -28.92
N GLN A 134 23.59 -10.07 -27.74
CA GLN A 134 23.75 -10.95 -26.57
C GLN A 134 22.66 -10.73 -25.50
N ASN A 135 21.78 -9.75 -25.71
CA ASN A 135 20.69 -9.44 -24.80
C ASN A 135 19.77 -10.67 -24.61
N LEU A 136 19.24 -10.86 -23.40
CA LEU A 136 18.31 -11.95 -23.14
C LEU A 136 16.97 -11.68 -23.81
N LYS A 137 16.48 -10.44 -23.76
CA LYS A 137 15.25 -10.03 -24.43
C LYS A 137 15.51 -8.85 -25.36
N PHE A 138 14.93 -8.89 -26.55
CA PHE A 138 15.05 -7.86 -27.55
C PHE A 138 13.68 -7.57 -28.17
N HIS A 139 13.36 -6.31 -28.42
CA HIS A 139 12.17 -5.91 -29.15
C HIS A 139 12.50 -4.80 -30.15
N MET A 140 12.29 -5.09 -31.43
CA MET A 140 12.43 -4.13 -32.51
C MET A 140 11.07 -3.55 -32.88
N VAL A 141 10.95 -2.23 -32.74
CA VAL A 141 9.77 -1.48 -33.21
C VAL A 141 10.04 -1.00 -34.62
N SER A 142 9.23 -1.45 -35.57
CA SER A 142 9.35 -1.01 -36.97
C SER A 142 8.52 0.26 -37.18
N GLN A 143 9.13 1.36 -37.61
CA GLN A 143 8.38 2.61 -37.91
C GLN A 143 7.71 2.60 -39.29
N ILE A 144 8.15 1.71 -40.17
CA ILE A 144 7.59 1.50 -41.51
C ILE A 144 6.99 0.08 -41.53
N GLU A 145 5.86 -0.12 -42.21
CA GLU A 145 5.20 -1.44 -42.29
C GLU A 145 6.06 -2.53 -42.96
N ASN A 146 7.19 -2.21 -43.61
CA ASN A 146 7.98 -3.15 -44.43
C ASN A 146 9.50 -3.12 -44.14
N SER A 147 9.98 -3.33 -42.89
CA SER A 147 11.43 -3.37 -42.64
C SER A 147 12.08 -4.69 -43.08
N TRP A 148 11.49 -5.85 -42.76
CA TRP A 148 12.07 -7.17 -43.05
C TRP A 148 11.14 -8.08 -43.87
N SER A 149 11.72 -8.83 -44.79
CA SER A 149 11.04 -9.87 -45.58
C SER A 149 10.85 -11.17 -44.78
N VAL A 150 10.07 -12.11 -45.33
CA VAL A 150 9.91 -13.45 -44.75
C VAL A 150 11.27 -14.17 -44.71
N GLU A 151 12.09 -13.99 -45.75
CA GLU A 151 13.43 -14.55 -45.90
C GLU A 151 14.40 -14.04 -44.82
N ASP A 152 14.31 -12.76 -44.45
CA ASP A 152 15.13 -12.18 -43.38
C ASP A 152 14.82 -12.81 -42.02
N PHE A 153 13.54 -13.07 -41.73
CA PHE A 153 13.14 -13.78 -40.50
C PHE A 153 13.59 -15.25 -40.52
N LEU A 154 13.46 -15.93 -41.66
CA LEU A 154 13.93 -17.31 -41.81
C LEU A 154 15.45 -17.43 -41.61
N LEU A 155 16.22 -16.43 -42.04
CA LEU A 155 17.66 -16.39 -41.79
C LEU A 155 17.99 -16.38 -40.29
N VAL A 156 17.27 -15.57 -39.49
CA VAL A 156 17.46 -15.50 -38.04
C VAL A 156 17.04 -16.80 -37.36
N ILE A 157 15.89 -17.35 -37.75
CA ILE A 157 15.38 -18.63 -37.22
C ILE A 157 16.36 -19.76 -37.51
N LYS A 158 16.86 -19.86 -38.75
CA LYS A 158 17.84 -20.86 -39.15
C LYS A 158 19.12 -20.76 -38.34
N ASN A 159 19.63 -19.54 -38.16
CA ASN A 159 20.81 -19.33 -37.33
C ASN A 159 20.56 -19.77 -35.86
N TRP A 160 19.40 -19.50 -35.28
CA TRP A 160 19.12 -19.93 -33.89
C TRP A 160 18.95 -21.44 -33.78
N ALA A 161 18.34 -22.09 -34.76
CA ALA A 161 18.19 -23.53 -34.80
C ALA A 161 19.54 -24.25 -34.98
N GLU A 162 20.45 -23.70 -35.79
CA GLU A 162 21.75 -24.27 -36.09
C GLU A 162 22.84 -23.83 -35.11
N SER A 163 23.09 -22.54 -34.93
CA SER A 163 24.17 -22.03 -34.06
C SER A 163 23.80 -22.02 -32.57
N GLY A 164 22.50 -22.08 -32.24
CA GLY A 164 22.02 -22.09 -30.88
C GLY A 164 21.93 -20.69 -30.27
N LYS A 165 20.98 -20.51 -29.37
CA LYS A 165 20.78 -19.29 -28.59
C LYS A 165 20.50 -19.69 -27.13
N LYS A 166 20.80 -18.81 -26.18
CA LYS A 166 20.65 -19.10 -24.75
C LYS A 166 19.19 -19.40 -24.41
N VAL A 167 18.93 -20.47 -23.64
CA VAL A 167 17.58 -20.79 -23.14
C VAL A 167 17.02 -19.63 -22.31
N GLY A 168 15.76 -19.26 -22.58
CA GLY A 168 15.10 -18.08 -22.02
C GLY A 168 15.32 -16.80 -22.84
N SER A 169 16.04 -16.85 -23.97
CA SER A 169 16.11 -15.75 -24.93
C SER A 169 14.76 -15.53 -25.61
N CYS A 170 14.34 -14.27 -25.74
CA CYS A 170 13.06 -13.89 -26.34
C CYS A 170 13.21 -12.63 -27.20
N TYR A 171 13.18 -12.76 -28.52
CA TYR A 171 13.32 -11.64 -29.46
C TYR A 171 11.99 -11.42 -30.16
N SER A 172 11.55 -10.18 -30.26
CA SER A 172 10.30 -9.84 -30.96
C SER A 172 10.46 -8.67 -31.91
N PHE A 173 9.68 -8.69 -32.98
CA PHE A 173 9.82 -7.78 -34.11
C PHE A 173 8.44 -7.31 -34.53
N GLY A 174 8.25 -5.99 -34.61
CA GLY A 174 7.11 -5.42 -35.31
C GLY A 174 7.14 -5.82 -36.78
N THR A 175 6.03 -6.34 -37.30
CA THR A 175 5.98 -6.91 -38.66
C THR A 175 4.69 -6.56 -39.42
N SER A 176 4.65 -6.91 -40.69
CA SER A 176 3.52 -6.66 -41.59
C SER A 176 2.48 -7.79 -41.55
N GLU A 177 1.28 -7.49 -42.02
CA GLU A 177 0.22 -8.50 -42.19
C GLU A 177 0.61 -9.60 -43.19
N HIS A 178 1.43 -9.27 -44.21
CA HIS A 178 1.94 -10.25 -45.16
C HIS A 178 2.85 -11.29 -44.49
N VAL A 179 3.79 -10.85 -43.64
CA VAL A 179 4.65 -11.76 -42.88
C VAL A 179 3.82 -12.62 -41.94
N LYS A 180 2.86 -12.02 -41.22
CA LYS A 180 1.94 -12.73 -40.32
C LYS A 180 1.21 -13.89 -41.01
N ASN A 181 0.75 -13.69 -42.25
CA ASN A 181 0.03 -14.71 -43.00
C ASN A 181 0.94 -15.77 -43.66
N THR A 182 2.24 -15.52 -43.83
CA THR A 182 3.13 -16.35 -44.67
C THR A 182 4.21 -17.10 -43.88
N ILE A 183 4.74 -16.50 -42.81
CA ILE A 183 5.96 -16.99 -42.13
C ILE A 183 5.78 -18.38 -41.52
N LEU A 184 4.64 -18.66 -40.86
CA LEU A 184 4.42 -19.97 -40.22
C LEU A 184 4.38 -21.09 -41.26
N GLY A 185 3.66 -20.91 -42.38
CA GLY A 185 3.63 -21.89 -43.46
C GLY A 185 5.01 -22.17 -44.06
N LYS A 186 5.83 -21.13 -44.24
CA LYS A 186 7.22 -21.26 -44.70
C LYS A 186 8.13 -21.99 -43.72
N ILE A 187 7.92 -21.80 -42.41
CA ILE A 187 8.64 -22.56 -41.38
C ILE A 187 8.23 -24.03 -41.41
N THR A 188 6.93 -24.33 -41.55
CA THR A 188 6.44 -25.72 -41.66
C THR A 188 7.03 -26.44 -42.87
N GLU A 189 7.16 -25.75 -44.01
CA GLU A 189 7.83 -26.29 -45.21
C GLU A 189 9.34 -26.56 -44.97
N ALA A 190 10.00 -25.73 -44.16
CA ALA A 190 11.44 -25.81 -43.93
C ALA A 190 11.86 -26.80 -42.82
N TYR A 191 10.95 -27.14 -41.89
CA TYR A 191 11.26 -27.96 -40.71
C TYR A 191 10.21 -29.07 -40.50
N GLU A 192 10.47 -30.26 -41.04
CA GLU A 192 9.55 -31.42 -40.98
C GLU A 192 9.23 -31.89 -39.55
N ASN A 193 10.16 -31.72 -38.60
CA ASN A 193 10.02 -32.16 -37.20
C ASN A 193 9.48 -31.06 -36.26
N ALA A 194 8.97 -29.95 -36.81
CA ALA A 194 8.47 -28.85 -35.99
C ALA A 194 7.05 -29.12 -35.49
N GLU A 195 6.79 -28.82 -34.21
CA GLU A 195 5.45 -28.93 -33.63
C GLU A 195 4.64 -27.69 -34.01
N THR A 196 3.47 -27.89 -34.63
CA THR A 196 2.61 -26.81 -35.11
C THR A 196 1.41 -26.66 -34.17
N GLY A 197 1.17 -25.44 -33.67
CA GLY A 197 -0.05 -25.04 -32.98
C GLY A 197 -0.81 -23.96 -33.76
N ASP A 198 -1.97 -23.54 -33.26
CA ASP A 198 -2.89 -22.64 -33.99
C ASP A 198 -2.25 -21.29 -34.39
N GLU A 199 -1.36 -20.73 -33.56
CA GLU A 199 -0.68 -19.44 -33.80
C GLU A 199 0.83 -19.48 -33.49
N PHE A 200 1.43 -20.67 -33.45
CA PHE A 200 2.87 -20.83 -33.22
C PHE A 200 3.45 -22.11 -33.83
N ILE A 201 4.76 -22.13 -34.04
CA ILE A 201 5.54 -23.31 -34.41
C ILE A 201 6.73 -23.45 -33.47
N SER A 202 6.96 -24.65 -32.94
CA SER A 202 8.14 -24.97 -32.14
C SER A 202 9.14 -25.80 -32.97
N ILE A 203 10.32 -25.25 -33.20
CA ILE A 203 11.38 -25.88 -33.98
C ILE A 203 12.37 -26.53 -33.01
N PRO A 204 12.51 -27.87 -32.98
CA PRO A 204 13.54 -28.51 -32.17
C PRO A 204 14.94 -28.13 -32.69
N THR A 205 15.84 -27.80 -31.78
CA THR A 205 17.24 -27.51 -32.12
C THR A 205 18.15 -28.68 -31.78
N ARG A 206 19.37 -28.67 -32.33
CA ARG A 206 20.42 -29.66 -31.99
C ARG A 206 20.95 -29.56 -30.56
N PHE A 207 20.50 -28.57 -29.77
CA PHE A 207 20.98 -28.31 -28.41
C PHE A 207 19.98 -28.76 -27.32
N ASN A 208 19.10 -29.70 -27.63
CA ASN A 208 18.07 -30.22 -26.71
C ASN A 208 17.17 -29.11 -26.12
N ASN A 209 16.87 -28.12 -26.96
CA ASN A 209 15.93 -27.04 -26.69
C ASN A 209 15.11 -26.78 -27.96
N GLN A 210 14.12 -25.90 -27.89
CA GLN A 210 13.25 -25.56 -29.01
C GLN A 210 13.14 -24.05 -29.20
N VAL A 211 13.10 -23.61 -30.45
CA VAL A 211 12.79 -22.22 -30.83
C VAL A 211 11.31 -22.17 -31.15
N LYS A 212 10.52 -21.58 -30.25
CA LYS A 212 9.11 -21.30 -30.47
C LYS A 212 8.97 -19.97 -31.21
N VAL A 213 8.36 -20.02 -32.38
CA VAL A 213 8.00 -18.86 -33.20
C VAL A 213 6.50 -18.65 -33.10
N SER A 214 6.05 -17.52 -32.56
CA SER A 214 4.63 -17.18 -32.44
C SER A 214 4.34 -15.79 -32.97
N ILE A 215 3.10 -15.56 -33.37
CA ILE A 215 2.63 -14.24 -33.80
C ILE A 215 1.54 -13.76 -32.84
N GLU A 216 1.62 -12.51 -32.42
CA GLU A 216 0.64 -11.89 -31.53
C GLU A 216 0.19 -10.52 -32.09
N GLU A 217 -1.03 -10.11 -31.74
CA GLU A 217 -1.52 -8.76 -32.04
C GLU A 217 -0.80 -7.74 -31.14
N GLY A 218 -0.18 -6.75 -31.77
CA GLY A 218 0.58 -5.70 -31.10
C GLY A 218 -0.27 -4.49 -30.70
N HIS A 219 0.30 -3.60 -29.90
CA HIS A 219 -0.27 -2.31 -29.54
C HIS A 219 0.70 -1.18 -29.86
N GLY A 220 0.25 -0.11 -30.54
CA GLY A 220 1.07 1.04 -30.92
C GLY A 220 1.46 1.06 -32.41
N PHE A 221 2.75 1.30 -32.73
CA PHE A 221 3.25 1.44 -34.11
C PHE A 221 3.23 0.14 -34.94
N ASN A 222 3.17 -1.04 -34.31
CA ASN A 222 3.15 -2.32 -35.02
C ASN A 222 1.89 -3.11 -34.67
N ARG A 223 1.06 -3.40 -35.67
CA ARG A 223 -0.17 -4.19 -35.52
C ARG A 223 0.10 -5.66 -35.25
N TRP A 224 1.17 -6.20 -35.83
CA TRP A 224 1.59 -7.60 -35.64
C TRP A 224 2.99 -7.66 -35.06
N VAL A 225 3.20 -8.58 -34.12
CA VAL A 225 4.50 -8.83 -33.50
C VAL A 225 4.87 -10.30 -33.70
N LEU A 226 5.98 -10.53 -34.41
CA LEU A 226 6.58 -11.85 -34.55
C LEU A 226 7.56 -12.07 -33.39
N LYS A 227 7.44 -13.19 -32.68
CA LYS A 227 8.17 -13.46 -31.44
C LYS A 227 8.88 -14.81 -31.50
N PHE A 228 10.18 -14.81 -31.20
CA PHE A 228 11.05 -15.97 -31.13
C PHE A 228 11.45 -16.23 -29.67
N GLU A 229 11.15 -17.42 -29.14
CA GLU A 229 11.45 -17.81 -27.76
C GLU A 229 12.24 -19.11 -27.73
N VAL A 230 13.37 -19.11 -27.03
CA VAL A 230 14.14 -20.33 -26.80
C VAL A 230 13.66 -20.99 -25.51
N LEU A 231 13.00 -22.14 -25.64
CA LEU A 231 12.42 -22.91 -24.53
C LEU A 231 13.21 -24.22 -24.37
N PRO A 232 13.35 -24.78 -23.14
CA PRO A 232 13.88 -26.12 -22.98
C PRO A 232 12.95 -27.16 -23.63
N SER A 233 13.51 -28.26 -24.13
CA SER A 233 12.71 -29.39 -24.60
C SER A 233 11.98 -30.04 -23.42
N GLU A 234 10.74 -30.51 -23.62
CA GLU A 234 9.86 -31.02 -22.56
C GLU A 234 10.44 -32.23 -21.79
N GLN A 235 11.55 -32.82 -22.23
CA GLN A 235 12.29 -33.86 -21.51
C GLN A 235 13.07 -33.37 -20.27
N GLU A 236 13.23 -32.06 -20.05
CA GLU A 236 13.90 -31.49 -18.86
C GLU A 236 12.98 -30.59 -17.98
N SER A 237 11.67 -30.80 -17.95
CA SER A 237 10.80 -30.09 -16.99
C SER A 237 10.90 -30.60 -15.54
N HIS A 238 12.04 -31.20 -15.17
CA HIS A 238 12.35 -31.58 -13.80
C HIS A 238 13.77 -31.14 -13.43
N SER A 239 14.02 -29.83 -13.44
CA SER A 239 14.72 -29.33 -12.26
C SER A 239 13.87 -29.78 -11.05
N PRO A 240 14.44 -30.43 -10.02
CA PRO A 240 13.63 -30.85 -8.90
C PRO A 240 12.87 -29.61 -8.41
N PRO A 241 11.54 -29.67 -8.21
CA PRO A 241 10.89 -28.64 -7.41
C PRO A 241 11.73 -28.47 -6.16
N LEU A 242 11.92 -27.22 -5.71
CA LEU A 242 12.61 -26.94 -4.43
C LEU A 242 12.27 -28.06 -3.47
N SER A 243 13.29 -28.77 -2.97
CA SER A 243 13.05 -29.90 -2.07
C SER A 243 12.04 -29.47 -1.00
N TYR A 244 11.23 -30.40 -0.49
CA TYR A 244 10.19 -30.06 0.48
C TYR A 244 10.72 -29.14 1.61
N GLU A 245 11.92 -29.42 2.12
CA GLU A 245 12.58 -28.60 3.13
C GLU A 245 13.07 -27.24 2.61
N SER A 246 13.63 -27.18 1.39
CA SER A 246 14.00 -25.89 0.76
C SER A 246 12.78 -25.00 0.55
N LEU A 247 11.66 -25.56 0.05
CA LEU A 247 10.41 -24.82 -0.16
C LEU A 247 9.82 -24.34 1.17
N LYS A 248 9.83 -25.19 2.20
CA LYS A 248 9.42 -24.84 3.57
C LYS A 248 10.24 -23.67 4.12
N ARG A 249 11.56 -23.69 3.92
CA ARG A 249 12.48 -22.62 4.34
C ARG A 249 12.19 -21.31 3.60
N VAL A 250 12.01 -21.37 2.28
CA VAL A 250 11.72 -20.20 1.44
C VAL A 250 10.38 -19.57 1.82
N LEU A 251 9.30 -20.36 1.92
CA LEU A 251 7.99 -19.88 2.34
C LEU A 251 8.01 -19.31 3.77
N GLY A 252 8.83 -19.86 4.66
CA GLY A 252 8.97 -19.38 6.04
C GLY A 252 9.65 -18.01 6.17
N GLN A 253 10.38 -17.57 5.14
CA GLN A 253 11.04 -16.26 5.07
C GLN A 253 10.31 -15.27 4.15
N MET A 254 9.31 -15.74 3.41
CA MET A 254 8.58 -14.94 2.44
C MET A 254 7.54 -14.05 3.12
N ASP A 255 7.36 -12.84 2.58
CA ASP A 255 6.29 -11.93 3.00
C ASP A 255 4.90 -12.56 2.85
N ALA A 256 4.01 -12.27 3.79
CA ALA A 256 2.67 -12.85 3.86
C ALA A 256 1.82 -12.58 2.60
N ASN A 257 1.84 -11.36 2.05
CA ASN A 257 1.06 -11.00 0.87
C ASN A 257 1.58 -11.74 -0.38
N THR A 258 2.90 -11.89 -0.48
CA THR A 258 3.51 -12.69 -1.55
C THR A 258 3.06 -14.15 -1.48
N ARG A 259 3.01 -14.73 -0.27
CA ARG A 259 2.52 -16.09 -0.06
C ARG A 259 1.05 -16.24 -0.45
N PHE A 260 0.18 -15.27 -0.14
CA PHE A 260 -1.23 -15.32 -0.55
C PHE A 260 -1.41 -15.27 -2.07
N CYS A 261 -0.61 -14.45 -2.76
CA CYS A 261 -0.59 -14.42 -4.23
C CYS A 261 -0.18 -15.78 -4.81
N LEU A 262 0.90 -16.38 -4.30
CA LEU A 262 1.35 -17.70 -4.74
C LEU A 262 0.32 -18.79 -4.41
N PHE A 263 -0.26 -18.78 -3.21
CA PHE A 263 -1.29 -19.74 -2.78
C PHE A 263 -2.49 -19.73 -3.72
N THR A 264 -2.85 -18.55 -4.23
CA THR A 264 -3.96 -18.38 -5.17
C THR A 264 -3.62 -18.93 -6.54
N ARG A 265 -2.42 -18.62 -7.06
CA ARG A 265 -1.99 -18.96 -8.43
C ARG A 265 -1.44 -20.38 -8.60
N ILE A 266 -0.91 -20.99 -7.54
CA ILE A 266 -0.19 -22.27 -7.61
C ILE A 266 -0.83 -23.27 -6.64
N PRO A 267 -1.70 -24.19 -7.11
CA PRO A 267 -2.36 -25.15 -6.24
C PRO A 267 -1.41 -26.09 -5.49
N SER A 268 -0.29 -26.48 -6.11
CA SER A 268 0.65 -27.46 -5.54
C SER A 268 1.37 -26.99 -4.27
N ILE A 269 1.48 -25.68 -4.02
CA ILE A 269 2.12 -25.16 -2.80
C ILE A 269 1.16 -25.02 -1.62
N ARG A 270 -0.16 -25.16 -1.84
CA ARG A 270 -1.17 -24.89 -0.80
C ARG A 270 -0.99 -25.76 0.45
N PRO A 271 -0.71 -27.08 0.36
CA PRO A 271 -0.52 -27.91 1.54
C PRO A 271 0.67 -27.44 2.39
N ILE A 272 1.82 -27.20 1.74
CA ILE A 272 3.03 -26.78 2.45
C ILE A 272 2.89 -25.35 3.00
N ASP A 273 2.19 -24.45 2.32
CA ASP A 273 1.93 -23.09 2.83
C ASP A 273 1.11 -23.10 4.13
N LYS A 274 0.16 -24.03 4.26
CA LYS A 274 -0.65 -24.19 5.48
C LYS A 274 0.12 -24.80 6.63
N VAL A 275 1.15 -25.61 6.34
CA VAL A 275 2.08 -26.17 7.33
C VAL A 275 3.14 -25.16 7.75
N VAL A 276 3.62 -24.30 6.87
CA VAL A 276 4.66 -23.32 7.20
C VAL A 276 4.07 -22.17 8.03
N PRO A 277 4.65 -21.83 9.20
CA PRO A 277 4.20 -20.72 10.03
C PRO A 277 4.09 -19.41 9.24
N LEU A 278 3.00 -18.67 9.43
CA LEU A 278 2.79 -17.37 8.81
C LEU A 278 3.21 -16.27 9.79
N ARG A 279 4.04 -15.34 9.32
CA ARG A 279 4.52 -14.19 10.11
C ARG A 279 4.06 -12.89 9.46
N ILE A 280 3.47 -12.02 10.26
CA ILE A 280 2.93 -10.72 9.85
C ILE A 280 3.53 -9.65 10.74
N GLN A 281 4.04 -8.58 10.14
CA GLN A 281 4.63 -7.47 10.86
C GLN A 281 3.55 -6.57 11.46
N SER A 282 2.48 -6.31 10.71
CA SER A 282 1.36 -5.47 11.14
C SER A 282 0.05 -6.01 10.58
N PHE A 283 -0.97 -6.14 11.42
CA PHE A 283 -2.32 -6.52 10.99
C PHE A 283 -3.36 -5.53 11.50
N LEU A 284 -4.31 -5.18 10.64
CA LEU A 284 -5.47 -4.33 10.94
C LEU A 284 -6.67 -4.94 10.24
N ALA A 285 -7.81 -5.06 10.91
CA ALA A 285 -9.06 -5.48 10.28
C ALA A 285 -10.24 -4.68 10.81
N HIS A 286 -11.16 -4.33 9.90
CA HIS A 286 -12.35 -3.56 10.20
C HIS A 286 -13.44 -3.81 9.16
N ASN A 287 -14.52 -4.48 9.57
CA ASN A 287 -15.69 -4.79 8.77
C ASN A 287 -15.31 -5.48 7.45
N ASN A 288 -15.32 -4.74 6.33
CA ASN A 288 -15.07 -5.25 4.99
C ASN A 288 -13.67 -4.90 4.45
N THR A 289 -12.77 -4.42 5.34
CA THR A 289 -11.41 -4.01 5.00
C THR A 289 -10.42 -4.64 5.97
N PHE A 290 -9.28 -5.08 5.47
CA PHE A 290 -8.16 -5.46 6.31
C PHE A 290 -6.84 -5.07 5.65
N GLN A 291 -5.79 -4.94 6.45
CA GLN A 291 -4.45 -4.58 6.00
C GLN A 291 -3.45 -5.52 6.65
N ILE A 292 -2.56 -6.05 5.82
CA ILE A 292 -1.47 -6.94 6.21
C ILE A 292 -0.19 -6.28 5.73
N ASN A 293 0.67 -5.91 6.70
CA ASN A 293 1.84 -5.09 6.47
C ASN A 293 1.47 -3.76 5.77
N ASP A 294 1.98 -3.53 4.57
CA ASP A 294 1.73 -2.35 3.74
C ASP A 294 0.64 -2.57 2.67
N THR A 295 0.01 -3.74 2.64
CA THR A 295 -1.01 -4.11 1.65
C THR A 295 -2.41 -4.08 2.24
N LYS A 296 -3.29 -3.25 1.67
CA LYS A 296 -4.68 -3.07 2.05
C LYS A 296 -5.60 -3.85 1.11
N TYR A 297 -6.53 -4.59 1.70
CA TYR A 297 -7.57 -5.35 1.03
C TYR A 297 -8.91 -4.70 1.38
N LYS A 298 -9.66 -4.27 0.36
CA LYS A 298 -10.95 -3.61 0.52
C LYS A 298 -12.01 -4.31 -0.32
N VAL A 299 -13.10 -4.73 0.31
CA VAL A 299 -14.25 -5.35 -0.34
C VAL A 299 -15.42 -4.36 -0.32
N VAL A 300 -15.96 -4.02 -1.50
CA VAL A 300 -17.01 -3.02 -1.69
C VAL A 300 -17.96 -3.40 -2.82
N ILE A 301 -19.12 -2.76 -2.88
CA ILE A 301 -20.02 -2.86 -4.03
C ILE A 301 -19.58 -1.87 -5.11
N TYR A 302 -19.47 -2.37 -6.34
CA TYR A 302 -19.26 -1.60 -7.56
C TYR A 302 -20.53 -1.65 -8.41
N LYS A 303 -21.08 -0.47 -8.71
CA LYS A 303 -22.24 -0.28 -9.59
C LYS A 303 -21.74 0.07 -10.99
N LYS A 304 -21.91 -0.85 -11.95
CA LYS A 304 -21.50 -0.67 -13.35
C LYS A 304 -22.67 -0.13 -14.17
N TYR A 305 -22.64 1.16 -14.45
CA TYR A 305 -23.62 1.84 -15.31
C TYR A 305 -23.24 1.70 -16.80
N PRO A 306 -24.22 1.77 -17.71
CA PRO A 306 -23.97 1.93 -19.14
C PRO A 306 -23.12 3.19 -19.46
N PRO A 307 -22.35 3.19 -20.55
CA PRO A 307 -21.57 4.35 -20.98
C PRO A 307 -22.42 5.63 -21.05
N GLY A 308 -21.92 6.74 -20.50
CA GLY A 308 -22.60 8.05 -20.48
C GLY A 308 -23.66 8.22 -19.38
N MET A 309 -24.12 7.14 -18.75
CA MET A 309 -25.16 7.16 -17.72
C MET A 309 -24.63 7.20 -16.28
N THR A 310 -23.32 7.00 -16.05
CA THR A 310 -22.71 7.04 -14.72
C THR A 310 -22.93 8.40 -14.04
N PRO A 311 -23.62 8.45 -12.89
CA PRO A 311 -23.78 9.68 -12.12
C PRO A 311 -22.45 10.15 -11.50
N PRO A 312 -22.18 11.46 -11.41
CA PRO A 312 -20.97 11.98 -10.77
C PRO A 312 -20.72 11.44 -9.34
N ILE A 313 -21.78 11.30 -8.54
CA ILE A 313 -21.68 10.76 -7.17
C ILE A 313 -21.16 9.32 -7.15
N VAL A 314 -21.48 8.51 -8.17
CA VAL A 314 -20.96 7.14 -8.30
C VAL A 314 -19.47 7.16 -8.65
N GLN A 315 -19.03 8.14 -9.45
CA GLN A 315 -17.63 8.35 -9.77
C GLN A 315 -16.83 8.80 -8.54
N GLU A 316 -17.38 9.70 -7.72
CA GLU A 316 -16.80 10.11 -6.44
C GLU A 316 -16.72 8.95 -5.44
N ILE A 317 -17.77 8.13 -5.37
CA ILE A 317 -17.77 6.91 -4.56
C ILE A 317 -16.69 5.95 -5.05
N LYS A 318 -16.54 5.76 -6.37
CA LYS A 318 -15.45 4.96 -6.95
C LYS A 318 -14.08 5.51 -6.53
N ASN A 319 -13.88 6.82 -6.60
CA ASN A 319 -12.62 7.48 -6.22
C ASN A 319 -12.35 7.41 -4.71
N SER A 320 -13.38 7.37 -3.86
CA SER A 320 -13.28 7.14 -2.42
C SER A 320 -13.26 5.64 -2.04
N GLY A 321 -13.21 4.77 -3.06
CA GLY A 321 -12.97 3.34 -2.93
C GLY A 321 -14.24 2.48 -2.79
N GLY A 322 -15.36 2.87 -3.37
CA GLY A 322 -16.59 2.07 -3.53
C GLY A 322 -17.61 2.16 -2.40
N VAL A 323 -18.81 1.59 -2.64
CA VAL A 323 -19.92 1.56 -1.68
C VAL A 323 -19.64 0.49 -0.62
N GLN A 324 -19.64 0.88 0.66
CA GLN A 324 -19.25 0.00 1.77
C GLN A 324 -20.41 -0.76 2.42
N SER A 325 -21.65 -0.45 2.01
CA SER A 325 -22.87 -1.13 2.43
C SER A 325 -23.33 -2.09 1.35
N ASP A 326 -24.00 -3.17 1.76
CA ASP A 326 -24.74 -4.02 0.85
C ASP A 326 -25.89 -3.23 0.21
N ILE A 327 -26.49 -3.77 -0.85
CA ILE A 327 -27.63 -3.14 -1.53
C ILE A 327 -28.74 -4.15 -1.74
N ASP A 328 -29.98 -3.70 -1.57
CA ASP A 328 -31.16 -4.54 -1.85
C ASP A 328 -31.48 -4.61 -3.35
N GLN A 329 -32.52 -5.37 -3.70
CA GLN A 329 -32.96 -5.57 -5.08
C GLN A 329 -33.41 -4.28 -5.78
N TYR A 330 -33.77 -3.24 -5.03
CA TYR A 330 -34.18 -1.94 -5.55
C TYR A 330 -33.00 -0.95 -5.60
N GLY A 331 -31.88 -1.27 -4.97
CA GLY A 331 -30.67 -0.44 -4.93
C GLY A 331 -30.57 0.47 -3.71
N PHE A 332 -31.42 0.29 -2.69
CA PHE A 332 -31.28 0.90 -1.37
C PHE A 332 -30.13 0.25 -0.60
N GLU A 333 -29.56 0.97 0.38
CA GLU A 333 -28.57 0.39 1.28
C GLU A 333 -29.21 -0.70 2.15
N ASP A 334 -28.60 -1.89 2.15
CA ASP A 334 -29.00 -3.03 2.98
C ASP A 334 -28.03 -3.18 4.16
N ASP A 335 -28.48 -2.82 5.36
CA ASP A 335 -27.68 -2.93 6.58
C ASP A 335 -27.78 -4.32 7.24
N SER A 336 -28.57 -5.25 6.71
CA SER A 336 -28.78 -6.56 7.36
C SER A 336 -27.53 -7.45 7.41
N GLY A 337 -26.52 -7.19 6.56
CA GLY A 337 -25.20 -7.85 6.64
C GLY A 337 -24.24 -7.20 7.65
N LYS A 338 -24.47 -5.95 8.04
CA LYS A 338 -23.53 -5.11 8.79
C LYS A 338 -23.28 -5.63 10.20
N ASN A 339 -24.35 -6.00 10.89
CA ASN A 339 -24.31 -6.44 12.28
C ASN A 339 -24.32 -7.96 12.47
N LYS A 340 -24.39 -8.73 11.37
CA LYS A 340 -24.44 -10.19 11.41
C LYS A 340 -23.09 -10.76 11.83
N LEU A 341 -23.02 -11.49 12.94
CA LEU A 341 -21.83 -12.21 13.38
C LEU A 341 -21.82 -13.64 12.82
N THR A 342 -20.63 -14.15 12.53
CA THR A 342 -20.40 -15.54 12.10
C THR A 342 -19.33 -16.21 12.98
N PRO A 343 -19.33 -17.55 13.15
CA PRO A 343 -18.34 -18.25 13.97
C PRO A 343 -16.90 -17.86 13.61
N GLY A 344 -16.09 -17.52 14.62
CA GLY A 344 -14.72 -17.02 14.45
C GLY A 344 -14.59 -15.50 14.26
N ASP A 345 -15.69 -14.75 14.09
CA ASP A 345 -15.63 -13.29 14.10
C ASP A 345 -15.25 -12.75 15.48
N VAL A 346 -14.48 -11.66 15.49
CA VAL A 346 -14.16 -10.91 16.71
C VAL A 346 -14.98 -9.63 16.70
N ASP A 347 -15.91 -9.53 17.65
CA ASP A 347 -16.76 -8.36 17.79
C ASP A 347 -16.05 -7.28 18.60
N LEU A 348 -15.70 -6.18 17.92
CA LEU A 348 -15.06 -5.02 18.54
C LEU A 348 -16.00 -3.81 18.66
N ARG A 349 -17.31 -4.04 18.58
CA ARG A 349 -18.32 -2.97 18.68
C ARG A 349 -18.62 -2.62 20.12
N ASP A 350 -18.98 -1.35 20.32
CA ASP A 350 -19.63 -0.91 21.55
C ASP A 350 -21.12 -1.23 21.44
N GLU A 351 -21.64 -2.07 22.33
CA GLU A 351 -23.04 -2.50 22.36
C GLU A 351 -24.01 -1.30 22.40
N ARG A 352 -23.59 -0.16 22.96
CA ARG A 352 -24.39 1.09 23.01
C ARG A 352 -24.50 1.80 21.67
N LEU A 353 -23.58 1.53 20.75
CA LEU A 353 -23.48 2.20 19.44
C LEU A 353 -23.94 1.32 18.27
N VAL A 354 -24.39 0.09 18.56
CA VAL A 354 -24.95 -0.80 17.54
C VAL A 354 -26.33 -0.29 17.15
N ALA A 355 -26.42 0.43 16.04
CA ALA A 355 -27.71 0.80 15.46
C ALA A 355 -28.48 -0.46 15.06
N ASN A 356 -29.72 -0.59 15.54
CA ASN A 356 -30.67 -1.57 15.04
C ASN A 356 -30.97 -1.23 13.57
N GLY A 357 -30.89 -2.22 12.69
CA GLY A 357 -30.97 -2.07 11.23
C GLY A 357 -32.35 -1.70 10.70
N GLU A 358 -33.09 -0.82 11.38
CA GLU A 358 -34.30 -0.24 10.82
C GLU A 358 -33.91 0.62 9.62
N PRO A 359 -34.65 0.53 8.49
CA PRO A 359 -34.46 1.43 7.36
C PRO A 359 -34.58 2.86 7.89
N GLY A 360 -33.46 3.59 7.90
CA GLY A 360 -33.49 4.98 8.34
C GLY A 360 -34.54 5.77 7.55
N TYR A 361 -35.05 6.86 8.14
CA TYR A 361 -35.97 7.83 7.51
C TYR A 361 -35.65 8.15 6.03
N HIS A 362 -34.38 8.03 5.64
CA HIS A 362 -33.88 8.21 4.28
C HIS A 362 -34.46 7.26 3.22
N GLN A 363 -35.05 6.12 3.56
CA GLN A 363 -35.59 5.13 2.60
C GLN A 363 -37.13 5.13 2.49
N GLN A 364 -37.83 6.09 3.14
CA GLN A 364 -39.29 6.17 3.15
C GLN A 364 -39.86 6.85 1.90
N ASP A 365 -40.96 6.30 1.34
CA ASP A 365 -41.59 6.80 0.10
C ASP A 365 -42.17 8.22 0.23
N GLU A 366 -42.47 8.69 1.45
CA GLU A 366 -42.95 10.05 1.73
C GLU A 366 -42.01 11.15 1.20
N ARG A 367 -40.74 10.81 0.95
CA ARG A 367 -39.72 11.74 0.43
C ARG A 367 -39.76 11.91 -1.09
N ILE A 368 -40.45 11.03 -1.82
CA ILE A 368 -40.48 11.05 -3.29
C ILE A 368 -40.92 12.43 -3.82
N PRO A 369 -42.02 13.04 -3.34
CA PRO A 369 -42.46 14.34 -3.84
C PRO A 369 -41.43 15.46 -3.68
N ASP A 370 -40.73 15.50 -2.53
CA ASP A 370 -39.68 16.49 -2.28
C ASP A 370 -38.46 16.30 -3.18
N LEU A 371 -38.09 15.04 -3.45
CA LEU A 371 -36.99 14.69 -4.34
C LEU A 371 -37.32 14.98 -5.80
N GLU A 372 -38.53 14.65 -6.25
CA GLU A 372 -39.06 14.98 -7.58
C GLU A 372 -39.13 16.50 -7.78
N LYS A 373 -39.62 17.25 -6.79
CA LYS A 373 -39.63 18.72 -6.82
C LYS A 373 -38.23 19.29 -7.00
N LYS A 374 -37.24 18.80 -6.25
CA LYS A 374 -35.83 19.22 -6.39
C LYS A 374 -35.25 18.88 -7.75
N LEU A 375 -35.60 17.72 -8.32
CA LEU A 375 -35.18 17.32 -9.66
C LEU A 375 -35.76 18.28 -10.73
N GLU A 376 -37.05 18.58 -10.62
CA GLU A 376 -37.74 19.50 -11.52
C GLU A 376 -37.20 20.94 -11.43
N GLU A 377 -36.86 21.41 -10.23
CA GLU A 377 -36.18 22.69 -10.03
C GLU A 377 -34.81 22.74 -10.74
N SER A 378 -34.02 21.66 -10.66
CA SER A 378 -32.74 21.56 -11.39
C SER A 378 -32.93 21.53 -12.91
N ARG A 379 -33.97 20.83 -13.42
CA ARG A 379 -34.30 20.80 -14.86
C ARG A 379 -34.64 22.20 -15.37
N ARG A 380 -35.48 22.95 -14.66
CA ARG A 380 -35.82 24.34 -15.01
C ARG A 380 -34.62 25.27 -14.99
N LYS A 381 -33.66 25.05 -14.07
CA LYS A 381 -32.39 25.78 -14.06
C LYS A 381 -31.55 25.45 -15.29
N LEU A 382 -31.51 24.18 -15.70
CA LEU A 382 -30.79 23.75 -16.90
C LEU A 382 -31.43 24.35 -18.17
N GLU A 383 -32.76 24.29 -18.30
CA GLU A 383 -33.50 24.90 -19.41
C GLU A 383 -33.23 26.41 -19.52
N PHE A 384 -33.16 27.12 -18.39
CA PHE A 384 -32.75 28.54 -18.36
C PHE A 384 -31.33 28.73 -18.89
N VAL A 385 -30.39 27.85 -18.54
CA VAL A 385 -29.02 27.93 -19.07
C VAL A 385 -29.01 27.64 -20.57
N GLU A 386 -29.82 26.69 -21.05
CA GLU A 386 -29.93 26.30 -22.46
C GLU A 386 -30.64 27.35 -23.33
N SER A 387 -31.55 28.15 -22.77
CA SER A 387 -32.32 29.17 -23.50
C SER A 387 -31.47 30.27 -24.14
N PHE A 388 -30.20 30.41 -23.73
CA PHE A 388 -29.25 31.35 -24.34
C PHE A 388 -28.65 30.84 -25.69
N GLY A 389 -29.03 29.65 -26.17
CA GLY A 389 -28.64 29.09 -27.48
C GLY A 389 -27.60 27.95 -27.42
N PRO A 390 -27.00 27.50 -28.53
CA PRO A 390 -26.05 26.39 -28.49
C PRO A 390 -24.79 26.75 -27.69
N LEU A 391 -24.26 25.80 -26.91
CA LEU A 391 -22.99 25.96 -26.18
C LEU A 391 -21.82 26.04 -27.19
N ARG A 392 -21.05 27.14 -27.14
CA ARG A 392 -19.88 27.32 -28.02
C ARG A 392 -18.65 26.62 -27.41
N VAL A 393 -17.85 25.97 -28.26
CA VAL A 393 -16.56 25.41 -27.86
C VAL A 393 -15.56 26.54 -27.68
N ILE A 394 -15.23 26.88 -26.43
CA ILE A 394 -14.16 27.82 -26.12
C ILE A 394 -12.85 27.03 -26.01
N LEU A 395 -11.87 27.36 -26.87
CA LEU A 395 -10.50 26.83 -26.79
C LEU A 395 -9.88 27.18 -25.42
N GLU A 396 -9.39 26.17 -24.72
CA GLU A 396 -8.93 26.28 -23.33
C GLU A 396 -7.74 27.24 -23.18
N LEU A 397 -7.96 28.40 -22.55
CA LEU A 397 -6.89 29.18 -21.93
C LEU A 397 -6.92 28.93 -20.41
N ASN A 398 -5.88 28.23 -19.95
CA ASN A 398 -5.42 28.06 -18.57
C ASN A 398 -6.50 27.81 -17.47
N PRO A 399 -6.65 26.56 -16.96
CA PRO A 399 -7.65 26.19 -15.94
C PRO A 399 -7.45 26.85 -14.56
N ASN A 400 -6.32 27.53 -14.32
CA ASN A 400 -5.97 28.09 -13.01
C ASN A 400 -6.43 29.54 -12.74
N ARG A 401 -7.16 30.20 -13.65
CA ARG A 401 -7.80 31.51 -13.37
C ARG A 401 -9.27 31.31 -12.94
N LYS A 402 -9.50 30.97 -11.67
CA LYS A 402 -10.80 31.16 -11.00
C LYS A 402 -10.87 32.60 -10.47
N GLY A 403 -11.17 33.56 -11.34
CA GLY A 403 -11.44 34.93 -10.90
C GLY A 403 -12.77 35.01 -10.14
N PHE A 404 -12.84 35.85 -9.10
CA PHE A 404 -14.08 36.15 -8.36
C PHE A 404 -15.27 36.52 -9.27
N PRO A 405 -15.11 37.26 -10.40
CA PRO A 405 -16.20 37.55 -11.33
C PRO A 405 -16.80 36.32 -12.03
N LEU A 406 -15.99 35.28 -12.30
CA LEU A 406 -16.45 34.05 -12.97
C LEU A 406 -17.40 33.26 -12.06
N GLN A 407 -17.11 33.19 -10.76
CA GLN A 407 -17.96 32.50 -9.79
C GLN A 407 -19.31 33.18 -9.61
N ILE A 408 -19.34 34.53 -9.62
CA ILE A 408 -20.60 35.29 -9.56
C ILE A 408 -21.48 34.98 -10.77
N LEU A 409 -20.91 34.92 -11.97
CA LEU A 409 -21.65 34.58 -13.19
C LEU A 409 -22.17 33.13 -13.16
N VAL A 410 -21.35 32.16 -12.74
CA VAL A 410 -21.80 30.77 -12.56
C VAL A 410 -22.97 30.71 -11.58
N GLN A 411 -22.86 31.39 -10.43
CA GLN A 411 -23.93 31.42 -9.44
C GLN A 411 -25.21 32.08 -9.99
N GLY A 412 -25.07 33.16 -10.76
CA GLY A 412 -26.22 33.81 -11.40
C GLY A 412 -26.95 32.88 -12.37
N PHE A 413 -26.24 32.01 -13.09
CA PHE A 413 -26.88 30.97 -13.91
C PHE A 413 -27.61 29.94 -13.05
N LEU A 414 -26.99 29.47 -11.95
CA LEU A 414 -27.58 28.51 -11.02
C LEU A 414 -28.82 29.05 -10.29
N ASP A 415 -28.90 30.37 -10.09
CA ASP A 415 -30.02 31.04 -9.42
C ASP A 415 -31.06 31.61 -10.40
N ARG A 416 -30.82 31.52 -11.71
CA ARG A 416 -31.64 32.10 -12.79
C ARG A 416 -31.78 33.62 -12.71
N SER A 417 -30.71 34.30 -12.30
CA SER A 417 -30.67 35.76 -12.12
C SER A 417 -29.85 36.50 -13.19
N VAL A 418 -29.28 35.78 -14.17
CA VAL A 418 -28.52 36.37 -15.28
C VAL A 418 -29.46 37.08 -16.24
N ASN A 419 -29.13 38.31 -16.63
CA ASN A 419 -29.94 39.09 -17.57
C ASN A 419 -29.79 38.52 -19.00
N PRO A 420 -30.90 38.26 -19.72
CA PRO A 420 -30.88 37.84 -21.13
C PRO A 420 -30.06 38.74 -22.06
N ASN A 421 -29.93 40.03 -21.71
CA ASN A 421 -29.23 41.05 -22.49
C ASN A 421 -27.76 41.22 -22.10
N THR A 422 -27.20 40.38 -21.23
CA THR A 422 -25.78 40.43 -20.86
C THR A 422 -24.89 40.13 -22.07
N GLU A 423 -23.81 40.90 -22.22
CA GLU A 423 -22.83 40.72 -23.28
C GLU A 423 -22.21 39.30 -23.23
N ARG A 424 -22.22 38.61 -24.37
CA ARG A 424 -21.75 37.22 -24.50
C ARG A 424 -20.23 37.16 -24.63
N SER A 425 -19.52 37.58 -23.59
CA SER A 425 -18.06 37.48 -23.53
C SER A 425 -17.60 36.02 -23.43
N PRO A 426 -16.31 35.72 -23.70
CA PRO A 426 -15.75 34.39 -23.46
C PRO A 426 -15.92 33.91 -22.01
N GLU A 427 -15.85 34.80 -21.03
CA GLU A 427 -16.09 34.50 -19.62
C GLU A 427 -17.55 34.12 -19.34
N PHE A 428 -18.51 34.76 -20.02
CA PHE A 428 -19.93 34.43 -19.94
C PHE A 428 -20.19 33.01 -20.44
N GLU A 429 -19.71 32.66 -21.64
CA GLU A 429 -19.89 31.33 -22.21
C GLU A 429 -19.14 30.25 -21.40
N ARG A 430 -18.01 30.60 -20.79
CA ARG A 430 -17.30 29.71 -19.85
C ARG A 430 -18.11 29.46 -18.58
N ALA A 431 -18.63 30.51 -17.94
CA ALA A 431 -19.48 30.39 -16.76
C ALA A 431 -20.75 29.58 -17.06
N ARG A 432 -21.34 29.82 -18.23
CA ARG A 432 -22.50 29.10 -18.74
C ARG A 432 -22.22 27.61 -18.90
N LYS A 433 -21.10 27.24 -19.53
CA LYS A 433 -20.66 25.85 -19.66
C LYS A 433 -20.44 25.18 -18.30
N MET A 434 -19.78 25.87 -17.37
CA MET A 434 -19.56 25.35 -16.02
C MET A 434 -20.89 25.12 -15.27
N ALA A 435 -21.83 26.07 -15.34
CA ALA A 435 -23.15 25.93 -14.74
C ALA A 435 -23.96 24.79 -15.40
N HIS A 436 -23.89 24.67 -16.72
CA HIS A 436 -24.50 23.58 -17.48
C HIS A 436 -23.97 22.20 -17.04
N ASP A 437 -22.65 22.04 -16.99
CA ASP A 437 -22.00 20.78 -16.58
C ASP A 437 -22.34 20.42 -15.13
N GLN A 438 -22.38 21.43 -14.24
CA GLN A 438 -22.78 21.26 -12.84
C GLN A 438 -24.25 20.82 -12.72
N LEU A 439 -25.19 21.52 -13.36
CA LEU A 439 -26.62 21.18 -13.32
C LEU A 439 -26.90 19.82 -13.95
N THR A 440 -26.23 19.49 -15.06
CA THR A 440 -26.32 18.16 -15.67
C THR A 440 -25.85 17.07 -14.70
N GLY A 441 -24.76 17.32 -13.98
CA GLY A 441 -24.26 16.44 -12.94
C GLY A 441 -25.23 16.29 -11.76
N ASP A 442 -25.82 17.40 -11.30
CA ASP A 442 -26.79 17.45 -10.21
C ASP A 442 -28.07 16.67 -10.56
N ILE A 443 -28.59 16.84 -11.78
CA ILE A 443 -29.73 16.08 -12.30
C ILE A 443 -29.42 14.58 -12.31
N LYS A 444 -28.25 14.17 -12.81
CA LYS A 444 -27.85 12.75 -12.78
C LYS A 444 -27.76 12.21 -11.35
N ASN A 445 -27.23 12.99 -10.41
CA ASN A 445 -27.13 12.62 -9.01
C ASN A 445 -28.51 12.53 -8.33
N GLN A 446 -29.43 13.46 -8.62
CA GLN A 446 -30.80 13.45 -8.13
C GLN A 446 -31.59 12.26 -8.70
N MET A 447 -31.45 11.97 -10.00
CA MET A 447 -32.01 10.77 -10.63
C MET A 447 -31.48 9.50 -9.98
N ALA A 448 -30.18 9.40 -9.72
CA ALA A 448 -29.58 8.25 -9.05
C ALA A 448 -30.11 8.06 -7.61
N LYS A 449 -30.47 9.14 -6.91
CA LYS A 449 -31.11 9.10 -5.58
C LYS A 449 -32.58 8.67 -5.64
N LEU A 450 -33.30 9.07 -6.69
CA LEU A 450 -34.70 8.70 -6.92
C LEU A 450 -34.85 7.27 -7.46
N GLN A 451 -33.83 6.76 -8.16
CA GLN A 451 -33.88 5.47 -8.84
C GLN A 451 -34.34 4.30 -7.94
N PRO A 452 -33.86 4.14 -6.69
CA PRO A 452 -34.33 3.05 -5.84
C PRO A 452 -35.82 3.13 -5.49
N PHE A 453 -36.34 4.36 -5.33
CA PHE A 453 -37.76 4.58 -5.07
C PHE A 453 -38.62 4.18 -6.27
N TYR A 454 -38.22 4.58 -7.49
CA TYR A 454 -38.94 4.18 -8.70
C TYR A 454 -38.85 2.68 -8.93
N SER A 455 -37.69 2.06 -8.68
CA SER A 455 -37.50 0.61 -8.81
C SER A 455 -38.42 -0.15 -7.85
N ARG A 456 -38.59 0.33 -6.62
CA ARG A 456 -39.51 -0.23 -5.63
C ARG A 456 -41.00 0.01 -5.96
N ARG A 457 -41.36 1.26 -6.30
CA ARG A 457 -42.74 1.68 -6.57
C ARG A 457 -43.30 1.08 -7.86
N ASP A 458 -42.49 1.12 -8.92
CA ASP A 458 -42.92 0.83 -10.30
C ASP A 458 -42.47 -0.57 -10.77
N GLY A 459 -41.68 -1.29 -9.97
CA GLY A 459 -41.18 -2.62 -10.30
C GLY A 459 -40.15 -2.64 -11.44
N VAL A 460 -39.54 -1.49 -11.76
CA VAL A 460 -38.53 -1.37 -12.81
C VAL A 460 -37.16 -1.83 -12.33
N PRO A 461 -36.32 -2.46 -13.19
CA PRO A 461 -34.98 -2.87 -12.80
C PRO A 461 -34.06 -1.66 -12.57
N VAL A 462 -33.05 -1.85 -11.72
CA VAL A 462 -31.99 -0.85 -11.53
C VAL A 462 -31.16 -0.68 -12.82
N PRO A 463 -30.67 0.53 -13.14
CA PRO A 463 -30.02 0.85 -14.41
C PRO A 463 -28.53 0.51 -14.42
N TYR A 464 -28.10 -0.41 -13.55
CA TYR A 464 -26.70 -0.81 -13.38
C TYR A 464 -26.60 -2.27 -12.96
N GLU A 465 -25.48 -2.89 -13.32
CA GLU A 465 -25.09 -4.20 -12.80
C GLU A 465 -24.28 -4.04 -11.50
N CYS A 466 -24.45 -4.99 -10.58
CA CYS A 466 -23.81 -4.98 -9.27
C CYS A 466 -22.69 -6.02 -9.18
N PHE A 467 -21.51 -5.59 -8.76
CA PHE A 467 -20.35 -6.44 -8.54
C PHE A 467 -19.79 -6.25 -7.14
N ILE A 468 -19.26 -7.32 -6.56
CA ILE A 468 -18.30 -7.22 -5.45
C ILE A 468 -16.96 -6.88 -6.07
N GLN A 469 -16.39 -5.76 -5.65
CA GLN A 469 -15.06 -5.35 -6.01
C GLN A 469 -14.10 -5.63 -4.85
N LEU A 470 -13.07 -6.43 -5.13
CA LEU A 470 -11.90 -6.55 -4.28
C LEU A 470 -10.81 -5.62 -4.82
N THR A 471 -10.43 -4.62 -4.03
CA THR A 471 -9.26 -3.78 -4.30
C THR A 471 -8.12 -4.20 -3.38
N VAL A 472 -7.00 -4.58 -3.97
CA VAL A 472 -5.75 -4.89 -3.27
C VAL A 472 -4.75 -3.80 -3.62
N SER A 473 -4.41 -2.95 -2.65
CA SER A 473 -3.49 -1.83 -2.86
C SER A 473 -2.30 -1.89 -1.92
N SER A 474 -1.13 -1.62 -2.48
CA SER A 474 0.15 -1.42 -1.78
C SER A 474 0.80 -0.15 -2.32
N GLN A 475 1.93 0.26 -1.75
CA GLN A 475 2.66 1.44 -2.23
C GLN A 475 3.11 1.33 -3.70
N ARG A 476 3.23 0.11 -4.23
CA ARG A 476 3.82 -0.16 -5.55
C ARG A 476 2.83 -0.62 -6.61
N HIS A 477 1.67 -1.11 -6.18
CA HIS A 477 0.72 -1.79 -7.05
C HIS A 477 -0.70 -1.70 -6.50
N GLU A 478 -1.65 -1.49 -7.40
CA GLU A 478 -3.07 -1.61 -7.15
C GLU A 478 -3.64 -2.63 -8.14
N HIS A 479 -4.39 -3.58 -7.59
CA HIS A 479 -5.06 -4.63 -8.34
C HIS A 479 -6.54 -4.64 -7.97
N VAL A 480 -7.40 -4.82 -8.97
CA VAL A 480 -8.85 -4.81 -8.80
C VAL A 480 -9.43 -6.06 -9.44
N GLU A 481 -10.22 -6.80 -8.66
CA GLU A 481 -11.01 -7.94 -9.13
C GLU A 481 -12.49 -7.62 -8.96
N LEU A 482 -13.30 -7.96 -9.97
CA LEU A 482 -14.74 -7.83 -9.97
C LEU A 482 -15.37 -9.22 -10.03
N VAL A 483 -16.30 -9.50 -9.12
CA VAL A 483 -17.07 -10.73 -9.07
C VAL A 483 -18.55 -10.37 -9.01
N GLN A 484 -19.41 -11.15 -9.66
CA GLN A 484 -20.84 -10.91 -9.64
C GLN A 484 -21.37 -10.88 -8.19
N TYR A 485 -22.20 -9.88 -7.88
CA TYR A 485 -22.79 -9.74 -6.54
C TYR A 485 -23.79 -10.87 -6.26
N SER A 486 -23.34 -11.85 -5.48
CA SER A 486 -24.09 -13.05 -5.10
C SER A 486 -24.03 -13.36 -3.60
N LYS A 487 -23.19 -12.63 -2.86
CA LYS A 487 -22.99 -12.75 -1.41
C LYS A 487 -22.85 -11.37 -0.80
N LYS A 488 -23.21 -11.25 0.47
CA LYS A 488 -23.07 -9.99 1.19
C LYS A 488 -21.60 -9.64 1.45
N LEU A 489 -21.30 -8.37 1.62
CA LEU A 489 -19.91 -7.89 1.79
C LEU A 489 -19.20 -8.57 2.97
N HIS A 490 -19.91 -8.80 4.07
CA HIS A 490 -19.34 -9.48 5.24
C HIS A 490 -18.94 -10.94 4.95
N GLU A 491 -19.70 -11.65 4.11
CA GLU A 491 -19.40 -13.01 3.69
C GLU A 491 -18.19 -13.05 2.76
N ALA A 492 -18.08 -12.08 1.84
CA ALA A 492 -16.94 -11.94 0.95
C ALA A 492 -15.65 -11.62 1.73
N ALA A 493 -15.71 -10.69 2.69
CA ALA A 493 -14.60 -10.40 3.58
C ALA A 493 -14.18 -11.62 4.42
N LYS A 494 -15.15 -12.33 5.00
CA LYS A 494 -14.94 -13.58 5.74
C LYS A 494 -14.32 -14.68 4.87
N TYR A 495 -14.76 -14.80 3.61
CA TYR A 495 -14.20 -15.75 2.67
C TYR A 495 -12.71 -15.49 2.41
N LEU A 496 -12.32 -14.22 2.21
CA LEU A 496 -10.92 -13.85 1.98
C LEU A 496 -10.03 -14.15 3.18
N THR A 497 -10.44 -13.73 4.38
CA THR A 497 -9.67 -13.98 5.60
C THR A 497 -9.60 -15.48 5.92
N THR A 498 -10.66 -16.23 5.66
CA THR A 498 -10.67 -17.70 5.79
C THR A 498 -9.70 -18.34 4.81
N ARG A 499 -9.64 -17.86 3.57
CA ARG A 499 -8.67 -18.34 2.58
C ARG A 499 -7.23 -18.10 3.02
N PHE A 500 -6.95 -16.94 3.60
CA PHE A 500 -5.61 -16.55 4.04
C PHE A 500 -5.16 -17.22 5.33
N PHE A 501 -6.02 -17.26 6.35
CA PHE A 501 -5.66 -17.66 7.71
C PHE A 501 -6.23 -19.01 8.15
N GLY A 502 -7.30 -19.49 7.52
CA GLY A 502 -7.97 -20.73 7.90
C GLY A 502 -7.11 -21.96 7.62
N ASN A 503 -7.38 -23.04 8.36
CA ASN A 503 -6.77 -24.37 8.20
C ASN A 503 -5.23 -24.36 8.24
N ARG A 504 -4.63 -23.49 9.05
CA ARG A 504 -3.17 -23.47 9.27
C ARG A 504 -2.78 -24.39 10.43
N LEU A 505 -1.71 -25.16 10.25
CA LEU A 505 -1.21 -26.10 11.27
C LEU A 505 -0.66 -25.37 12.49
N HIS A 506 0.03 -24.24 12.26
CA HIS A 506 0.62 -23.41 13.31
C HIS A 506 -0.15 -22.10 13.49
N PRO A 507 -0.12 -21.52 14.71
CA PRO A 507 -0.66 -20.19 14.96
C PRO A 507 -0.07 -19.15 14.01
N VAL A 508 -0.88 -18.17 13.63
CA VAL A 508 -0.42 -17.01 12.85
C VAL A 508 0.29 -16.05 13.81
N TYR A 509 1.55 -15.75 13.49
CA TYR A 509 2.35 -14.82 14.28
C TYR A 509 2.14 -13.39 13.77
N ILE A 510 1.77 -12.48 14.67
CA ILE A 510 1.53 -11.06 14.39
C ILE A 510 2.41 -10.26 15.34
N LYS A 511 3.33 -9.46 14.80
CA LYS A 511 4.17 -8.60 15.65
C LYS A 511 3.38 -7.43 16.23
N LEU A 512 2.59 -6.74 15.40
CA LEU A 512 1.74 -5.63 15.84
C LEU A 512 0.30 -5.83 15.37
N LEU A 513 -0.63 -5.97 16.32
CA LEU A 513 -2.05 -5.97 16.04
C LEU A 513 -2.62 -4.55 16.26
N ASN A 514 -3.09 -3.95 15.18
CA ASN A 514 -3.80 -2.69 15.23
C ASN A 514 -5.30 -2.97 15.33
N LEU A 515 -5.93 -2.41 16.37
CA LEU A 515 -7.36 -2.52 16.57
C LEU A 515 -8.05 -1.29 15.97
N CYS A 516 -9.13 -1.52 15.22
CA CYS A 516 -10.07 -0.47 14.87
C CYS A 516 -11.16 -0.39 15.93
N TRP A 517 -11.56 0.83 16.27
CA TRP A 517 -12.70 1.03 17.15
C TRP A 517 -14.00 0.75 16.40
N ASN A 518 -14.94 0.09 17.08
CA ASN A 518 -16.32 -0.08 16.67
C ASN A 518 -16.55 -0.79 15.33
N GLY A 519 -16.04 -2.02 15.22
CA GLY A 519 -16.27 -2.85 14.02
C GLY A 519 -16.13 -4.34 14.31
N ILE A 520 -16.34 -5.17 13.29
CA ILE A 520 -16.20 -6.62 13.39
C ILE A 520 -14.96 -7.05 12.60
N MET A 521 -14.06 -7.81 13.23
CA MET A 521 -12.98 -8.48 12.50
C MET A 521 -13.49 -9.83 12.00
N ARG A 522 -13.63 -9.94 10.67
CA ARG A 522 -14.10 -11.17 10.01
C ARG A 522 -12.97 -12.19 9.96
N LEU A 523 -12.78 -13.03 10.98
CA LEU A 523 -11.67 -14.00 11.06
C LEU A 523 -12.18 -15.45 10.96
N PRO A 524 -11.41 -16.41 10.41
CA PRO A 524 -11.86 -17.80 10.35
C PRO A 524 -12.05 -18.44 11.72
N GLU A 525 -12.96 -19.40 11.78
CA GLU A 525 -13.14 -20.28 12.93
C GLU A 525 -11.86 -21.10 13.21
N GLY A 526 -11.56 -21.33 14.49
CA GLY A 526 -10.39 -22.09 14.93
C GLY A 526 -9.04 -21.38 14.71
N LEU A 527 -9.05 -20.09 14.35
CA LEU A 527 -7.81 -19.32 14.18
C LEU A 527 -7.07 -19.18 15.52
N ARG A 528 -5.80 -19.61 15.52
CA ARG A 528 -4.87 -19.42 16.63
C ARG A 528 -3.85 -18.34 16.29
N LEU A 529 -3.58 -17.45 17.23
CA LEU A 529 -2.73 -16.27 17.08
C LEU A 529 -1.60 -16.26 18.10
N LYS A 530 -0.42 -15.81 17.67
CA LYS A 530 0.67 -15.40 18.55
C LYS A 530 0.95 -13.93 18.31
N ILE A 531 0.60 -13.09 19.26
CA ILE A 531 0.66 -11.64 19.11
C ILE A 531 1.74 -11.09 20.04
N ASP A 532 2.67 -10.31 19.50
CA ASP A 532 3.67 -9.65 20.35
C ASP A 532 3.10 -8.40 21.02
N GLU A 533 2.42 -7.54 20.26
CA GLU A 533 2.00 -6.21 20.70
C GLU A 533 0.64 -5.82 20.12
N ILE A 534 -0.16 -5.09 20.91
CA ILE A 534 -1.44 -4.49 20.48
C ILE A 534 -1.30 -2.97 20.55
N ASP A 535 -1.34 -2.27 19.42
CA ASP A 535 -0.95 -0.84 19.29
C ASP A 535 -1.87 0.18 20.02
N ARG A 536 -2.97 -0.28 20.63
CA ARG A 536 -3.97 0.61 21.23
C ARG A 536 -4.35 0.17 22.62
N ARG A 537 -4.40 1.14 23.53
CA ARG A 537 -5.06 0.97 24.83
C ARG A 537 -6.54 0.72 24.57
N MET A 538 -7.04 -0.39 25.08
CA MET A 538 -8.45 -0.75 25.08
C MET A 538 -8.86 -1.17 26.48
N ASP A 539 -10.16 -1.25 26.69
CA ASP A 539 -10.72 -1.84 27.90
C ASP A 539 -10.25 -3.30 28.03
N ILE A 540 -9.83 -3.69 29.24
CA ILE A 540 -9.21 -4.99 29.45
C ILE A 540 -10.20 -6.15 29.37
N HIS A 541 -11.44 -5.96 29.83
CA HIS A 541 -12.49 -6.98 29.74
C HIS A 541 -12.86 -7.25 28.29
N PHE A 542 -12.88 -6.20 27.48
CA PHE A 542 -13.07 -6.32 26.05
C PHE A 542 -11.96 -7.11 25.37
N LEU A 543 -10.68 -6.82 25.68
CA LEU A 543 -9.55 -7.59 25.14
C LEU A 543 -9.59 -9.06 25.60
N GLN A 544 -9.89 -9.30 26.88
CA GLN A 544 -10.03 -10.64 27.44
C GLN A 544 -11.11 -11.44 26.72
N ARG A 545 -12.32 -10.88 26.59
CA ARG A 545 -13.46 -11.54 25.92
C ARG A 545 -13.16 -11.85 24.46
N SER A 546 -12.55 -10.91 23.75
CA SER A 546 -12.40 -10.96 22.30
C SER A 546 -11.14 -11.70 21.82
N PHE A 547 -10.02 -11.63 22.56
CA PHE A 547 -8.73 -12.17 22.11
C PHE A 547 -8.22 -13.35 22.92
N ALA A 548 -8.53 -13.47 24.22
CA ALA A 548 -8.02 -14.60 25.02
C ALA A 548 -8.31 -15.98 24.37
N PRO A 549 -9.50 -16.23 23.78
CA PRO A 549 -9.79 -17.51 23.10
C PRO A 549 -8.94 -17.78 21.86
N LEU A 550 -8.33 -16.75 21.26
CA LEU A 550 -7.55 -16.84 20.03
C LEU A 550 -6.04 -16.97 20.28
N LEU A 551 -5.57 -16.64 21.48
CA LEU A 551 -4.15 -16.58 21.80
C LEU A 551 -3.57 -17.96 22.11
N ASP A 552 -2.50 -18.33 21.41
CA ASP A 552 -1.72 -19.56 21.65
C ASP A 552 -0.48 -19.28 22.53
N ALA A 553 -0.27 -18.01 22.91
CA ALA A 553 0.78 -17.59 23.85
C ALA A 553 0.44 -16.21 24.44
N PRO A 554 0.97 -15.89 25.64
CA PRO A 554 0.84 -14.56 26.24
C PRO A 554 1.43 -13.44 25.38
N LEU A 555 0.88 -12.23 25.53
CA LEU A 555 1.38 -11.03 24.85
C LEU A 555 2.77 -10.63 25.37
N LYS A 556 3.65 -10.16 24.47
CA LYS A 556 4.94 -9.60 24.90
C LYS A 556 4.77 -8.19 25.47
N ARG A 557 3.89 -7.39 24.88
CA ARG A 557 3.56 -6.01 25.29
C ARG A 557 2.06 -5.80 25.22
N LEU A 558 1.48 -5.34 26.32
CA LEU A 558 0.07 -4.99 26.43
C LEU A 558 -0.08 -3.54 26.90
N TYR A 559 -0.94 -2.79 26.22
CA TYR A 559 -1.36 -1.45 26.58
C TYR A 559 -2.84 -1.49 26.95
N ALA A 560 -3.22 -1.08 28.17
CA ALA A 560 -4.58 -1.23 28.66
C ALA A 560 -5.12 0.02 29.39
N PHE A 561 -6.43 0.23 29.30
CA PHE A 561 -7.18 1.07 30.24
C PHE A 561 -7.66 0.22 31.40
N VAL A 562 -7.53 0.74 32.62
CA VAL A 562 -8.03 0.09 33.85
C VAL A 562 -8.98 1.03 34.60
N ASN A 563 -10.05 0.48 35.10
CA ASN A 563 -11.20 1.12 35.72
C ASN A 563 -11.42 0.66 37.18
N ASN A 564 -10.89 -0.51 37.59
CA ASN A 564 -10.99 -1.03 38.95
C ASN A 564 -9.84 -2.01 39.27
N ASP A 565 -9.80 -2.56 40.48
CA ASP A 565 -8.78 -3.55 40.89
C ASP A 565 -9.02 -4.94 40.24
N GLU A 566 -10.28 -5.30 39.94
CA GLU A 566 -10.67 -6.58 39.33
C GLU A 566 -10.11 -6.73 37.90
N ASP A 567 -9.87 -5.62 37.20
CA ASP A 567 -9.20 -5.58 35.90
C ASP A 567 -7.83 -6.27 35.90
N PHE A 568 -7.12 -6.24 37.04
CA PHE A 568 -5.81 -6.88 37.21
C PHE A 568 -5.90 -8.40 37.46
N GLU A 569 -7.10 -8.93 37.64
CA GLU A 569 -7.38 -10.38 37.69
C GLU A 569 -7.51 -10.99 36.29
N SER A 570 -7.61 -10.15 35.25
CA SER A 570 -7.68 -10.57 33.85
C SER A 570 -6.42 -11.34 33.41
N SER A 571 -6.59 -12.53 32.85
CA SER A 571 -5.46 -13.40 32.49
C SER A 571 -4.56 -12.77 31.42
N ILE A 572 -5.14 -12.08 30.43
CA ILE A 572 -4.37 -11.40 29.38
C ILE A 572 -3.44 -10.31 29.95
N LEU A 573 -3.84 -9.69 31.08
CA LEU A 573 -3.03 -8.72 31.80
C LEU A 573 -1.93 -9.40 32.60
N GLN A 574 -2.29 -10.40 33.41
CA GLN A 574 -1.33 -11.09 34.30
C GLN A 574 -0.20 -11.80 33.54
N GLU A 575 -0.52 -12.38 32.39
CA GLU A 575 0.43 -13.16 31.61
C GLU A 575 1.33 -12.29 30.70
N ALA A 576 0.97 -11.02 30.48
CA ALA A 576 1.74 -10.12 29.62
C ALA A 576 3.17 -9.89 30.17
N ARG A 577 4.19 -9.97 29.32
CA ARG A 577 5.58 -9.76 29.77
C ARG A 577 5.88 -8.30 30.13
N TYR A 578 5.33 -7.37 29.35
CA TYR A 578 5.42 -5.94 29.55
C TYR A 578 4.01 -5.37 29.54
N LEU A 579 3.65 -4.70 30.62
CA LEU A 579 2.34 -4.15 30.83
C LEU A 579 2.45 -2.62 30.99
N GLU A 580 1.76 -1.88 30.16
CA GLU A 580 1.60 -0.43 30.30
C GLU A 580 0.12 -0.11 30.51
N VAL A 581 -0.21 0.46 31.66
CA VAL A 581 -1.59 0.76 32.05
C VAL A 581 -1.81 2.24 32.22
N SER A 582 -3.05 2.64 32.03
CA SER A 582 -3.48 3.98 32.35
C SER A 582 -4.90 3.99 32.89
N GLU A 583 -5.11 4.79 33.93
CA GLU A 583 -6.34 4.82 34.71
C GLU A 583 -7.46 5.58 34.01
N SER A 584 -8.69 5.11 34.18
CA SER A 584 -9.91 5.85 33.87
C SER A 584 -10.44 6.52 35.14
N LEU A 585 -10.68 7.83 35.10
CA LEU A 585 -11.23 8.54 36.25
C LEU A 585 -12.63 8.03 36.62
N PRO A 586 -12.95 7.92 37.93
CA PRO A 586 -12.18 8.38 39.09
C PRO A 586 -11.22 7.32 39.69
N TYR A 587 -11.02 6.17 39.06
CA TYR A 587 -10.21 5.08 39.61
C TYR A 587 -8.72 5.44 39.69
N GLN A 588 -8.07 4.93 40.74
CA GLN A 588 -6.64 5.06 40.98
C GLN A 588 -6.07 3.72 41.46
N ILE A 589 -5.05 3.24 40.77
CA ILE A 589 -4.31 2.04 41.12
C ILE A 589 -3.63 2.27 42.47
N ARG A 590 -3.92 1.41 43.43
CA ARG A 590 -3.36 1.48 44.79
C ARG A 590 -2.09 0.64 44.90
N PRO A 591 -1.15 0.97 45.82
CA PRO A 591 0.06 0.19 46.01
C PRO A 591 -0.14 -1.32 46.17
N PRO A 592 -1.17 -1.84 46.91
CA PRO A 592 -1.39 -3.28 47.05
C PRO A 592 -1.56 -4.03 45.73
N VAL A 593 -2.18 -3.41 44.72
CA VAL A 593 -2.33 -4.01 43.37
C VAL A 593 -0.95 -4.25 42.76
N ILE A 594 -0.08 -3.25 42.84
CA ILE A 594 1.29 -3.31 42.29
C ILE A 594 2.15 -4.35 43.00
N LEU A 595 1.96 -4.55 44.31
CA LEU A 595 2.68 -5.58 45.07
C LEU A 595 2.35 -6.99 44.56
N ASN A 596 1.11 -7.22 44.14
CA ASN A 596 0.62 -8.51 43.67
C ASN A 596 0.93 -8.81 42.19
N LEU A 597 1.33 -7.80 41.41
CA LEU A 597 1.66 -7.98 39.99
C LEU A 597 2.81 -8.97 39.77
N GLN A 598 2.63 -9.89 38.83
CA GLN A 598 3.64 -10.89 38.46
C GLN A 598 4.37 -10.54 37.14
N ASN A 599 3.89 -9.53 36.42
CA ASN A 599 4.50 -9.06 35.17
C ASN A 599 5.96 -8.71 35.39
N LEU A 600 6.81 -9.02 34.41
CA LEU A 600 8.24 -8.71 34.49
C LEU A 600 8.47 -7.20 34.37
N ASN A 601 7.74 -6.53 33.47
CA ASN A 601 7.83 -5.10 33.28
C ASN A 601 6.45 -4.47 33.43
N PHE A 602 6.40 -3.34 34.11
CA PHE A 602 5.18 -2.59 34.35
C PHE A 602 5.45 -1.09 34.19
N HIS A 603 4.54 -0.37 33.53
CA HIS A 603 4.57 1.07 33.47
C HIS A 603 3.18 1.65 33.77
N LYS A 604 3.10 2.52 34.78
CA LYS A 604 1.90 3.32 35.08
C LYS A 604 2.06 4.72 34.50
N ILE A 605 1.18 5.09 33.57
CA ILE A 605 1.14 6.43 32.97
C ILE A 605 0.37 7.40 33.86
N SER A 606 0.94 8.58 34.09
CA SER A 606 0.36 9.67 34.85
C SER A 606 -0.35 10.67 33.92
N ARG A 607 -1.54 10.32 33.38
CA ARG A 607 -2.31 11.27 32.54
C ARG A 607 -2.80 12.52 33.29
N PHE A 608 -2.90 12.42 34.61
CA PHE A 608 -3.16 13.52 35.55
C PHE A 608 -2.03 13.54 36.58
N VAL A 609 -1.95 14.57 37.45
CA VAL A 609 -0.94 14.61 38.53
C VAL A 609 -1.03 13.30 39.33
N ASN A 610 0.05 12.49 39.33
CA ASN A 610 0.08 11.22 40.06
C ASN A 610 -0.38 11.44 41.50
N SER A 611 -1.37 10.67 41.95
CA SER A 611 -1.91 10.76 43.31
C SER A 611 -1.07 10.04 44.36
N TRP A 612 -0.04 9.29 43.95
CA TRP A 612 0.83 8.59 44.89
C TRP A 612 1.75 9.55 45.62
N SER A 613 1.72 9.44 46.95
CA SER A 613 2.63 10.12 47.85
C SER A 613 4.03 9.48 47.80
N VAL A 614 5.02 10.15 48.40
CA VAL A 614 6.36 9.56 48.54
C VAL A 614 6.29 8.29 49.40
N GLU A 615 5.40 8.27 50.40
CA GLU A 615 5.15 7.15 51.30
C GLU A 615 4.62 5.91 50.58
N ASP A 616 3.76 6.08 49.57
CA ASP A 616 3.26 4.98 48.74
C ASP A 616 4.38 4.29 47.95
N PHE A 617 5.32 5.06 47.39
CA PHE A 617 6.49 4.50 46.71
C PHE A 617 7.45 3.80 47.68
N LEU A 618 7.68 4.38 48.86
CA LEU A 618 8.52 3.77 49.89
C LEU A 618 7.95 2.42 50.36
N LEU A 619 6.61 2.29 50.44
CA LEU A 619 5.95 1.02 50.74
C LEU A 619 6.28 -0.05 49.71
N VAL A 620 6.23 0.28 48.41
CA VAL A 620 6.55 -0.65 47.32
C VAL A 620 8.02 -1.05 47.36
N ILE A 621 8.92 -0.08 47.52
CA ILE A 621 10.37 -0.33 47.61
C ILE A 621 10.70 -1.22 48.80
N LYS A 622 10.16 -0.91 49.99
CA LYS A 622 10.35 -1.71 51.20
C LYS A 622 9.93 -3.16 50.98
N ASN A 623 8.75 -3.38 50.39
CA ASN A 623 8.29 -4.73 50.09
C ASN A 623 9.22 -5.48 49.12
N TRP A 624 9.77 -4.82 48.09
CA TRP A 624 10.69 -5.46 47.15
C TRP A 624 12.04 -5.82 47.81
N VAL A 625 12.52 -4.99 48.74
CA VAL A 625 13.76 -5.24 49.49
C VAL A 625 13.57 -6.37 50.51
N GLU A 626 12.44 -6.39 51.21
CA GLU A 626 12.14 -7.38 52.25
C GLU A 626 11.63 -8.69 51.68
N SER A 627 10.57 -8.67 50.87
CA SER A 627 9.92 -9.89 50.35
C SER A 627 10.59 -10.45 49.09
N GLY A 628 11.37 -9.61 48.40
CA GLY A 628 12.06 -9.98 47.17
C GLY A 628 11.17 -9.83 45.93
N LYS A 629 11.80 -9.63 44.78
CA LYS A 629 11.17 -9.60 43.46
C LYS A 629 12.08 -10.31 42.47
N LYS A 630 11.52 -10.87 41.40
CA LYS A 630 12.27 -11.62 40.39
C LYS A 630 13.34 -10.75 39.72
N VAL A 631 14.56 -11.27 39.59
CA VAL A 631 15.66 -10.58 38.88
C VAL A 631 15.25 -10.27 37.44
N GLY A 632 15.56 -9.06 36.98
CA GLY A 632 15.13 -8.54 35.67
C GLY A 632 13.75 -7.88 35.70
N SER A 633 13.07 -7.79 36.86
CA SER A 633 11.83 -7.02 36.97
C SER A 633 12.11 -5.52 36.89
N CYS A 634 11.28 -4.78 36.16
CA CYS A 634 11.41 -3.34 35.97
C CYS A 634 10.05 -2.64 36.01
N TYR A 635 9.76 -1.91 37.09
CA TYR A 635 8.50 -1.19 37.27
C TYR A 635 8.75 0.31 37.21
N SER A 636 7.97 1.04 36.41
CA SER A 636 8.11 2.48 36.25
C SER A 636 6.79 3.22 36.38
N PHE A 637 6.86 4.47 36.82
CA PHE A 637 5.70 5.29 37.17
C PHE A 637 5.94 6.72 36.71
N GLY A 638 4.98 7.31 36.01
CA GLY A 638 4.94 8.76 35.82
C GLY A 638 4.74 9.44 37.18
N ILE A 639 5.53 10.47 37.49
CA ILE A 639 5.52 11.16 38.80
C ILE A 639 5.47 12.68 38.66
N CYS A 640 5.00 13.35 39.71
CA CYS A 640 5.03 14.81 39.80
C CYS A 640 6.39 15.32 40.31
N GLU A 641 6.64 16.61 40.15
CA GLU A 641 7.90 17.25 40.53
C GLU A 641 8.20 17.18 42.03
N HIS A 642 7.17 17.19 42.88
CA HIS A 642 7.35 17.04 44.33
C HIS A 642 7.96 15.68 44.71
N VAL A 643 7.44 14.59 44.13
CA VAL A 643 7.98 13.23 44.34
C VAL A 643 9.40 13.14 43.82
N LYS A 644 9.65 13.65 42.60
CA LYS A 644 10.97 13.68 41.97
C LYS A 644 12.04 14.28 42.91
N ASN A 645 11.73 15.41 43.53
CA ASN A 645 12.68 16.14 44.38
C ASN A 645 12.86 15.55 45.78
N THR A 646 11.93 14.71 46.25
CA THR A 646 11.88 14.27 47.66
C THR A 646 12.27 12.80 47.85
N ILE A 647 11.93 11.93 46.90
CA ILE A 647 11.95 10.47 47.10
C ILE A 647 13.35 9.90 47.35
N LEU A 648 14.36 10.32 46.57
CA LEU A 648 15.73 9.80 46.71
C LEU A 648 16.34 10.13 48.09
N GLY A 649 16.07 11.34 48.60
CA GLY A 649 16.48 11.73 49.95
C GLY A 649 15.87 10.86 51.03
N LYS A 650 14.55 10.59 50.97
CA LYS A 650 13.88 9.70 51.94
C LYS A 650 14.36 8.26 51.86
N ILE A 651 14.63 7.73 50.67
CA ILE A 651 15.19 6.38 50.49
C ILE A 651 16.56 6.27 51.20
N THR A 652 17.40 7.29 51.04
CA THR A 652 18.75 7.32 51.64
C THR A 652 18.69 7.32 53.17
N GLN A 653 17.73 8.02 53.76
CA GLN A 653 17.48 8.02 55.21
C GLN A 653 16.96 6.65 55.71
N ALA A 654 16.13 5.96 54.92
CA ALA A 654 15.51 4.71 55.31
C ALA A 654 16.43 3.48 55.19
N HIS A 655 17.49 3.54 54.36
CA HIS A 655 18.35 2.38 54.07
C HIS A 655 19.85 2.70 54.21
N MET A 656 20.43 2.42 55.40
CA MET A 656 21.83 2.72 55.74
C MET A 656 22.92 1.98 54.91
N GLY A 657 22.54 1.08 54.00
CA GLY A 657 23.45 0.35 53.10
C GLY A 657 23.30 0.71 51.61
N ALA A 658 22.51 1.73 51.29
CA ALA A 658 22.27 2.13 49.91
C ALA A 658 23.50 2.85 49.31
N LYS A 659 23.89 2.49 48.08
CA LYS A 659 24.94 3.18 47.34
C LYS A 659 24.31 4.18 46.38
N THR A 660 24.69 5.45 46.52
CA THR A 660 24.25 6.54 45.65
C THR A 660 25.30 6.80 44.58
N VAL A 661 24.92 6.70 43.31
CA VAL A 661 25.76 7.04 42.16
C VAL A 661 24.87 7.80 41.18
N ASP A 662 25.14 9.09 40.97
CA ASP A 662 24.30 10.03 40.21
C ASP A 662 22.85 10.11 40.72
N ALA A 663 21.87 10.33 39.82
CA ALA A 663 20.42 10.37 40.12
C ALA A 663 19.80 8.98 40.41
N ASN A 664 20.62 8.01 40.86
CA ASN A 664 20.22 6.63 41.11
C ASN A 664 20.66 6.15 42.50
N ILE A 665 19.81 5.34 43.14
CA ILE A 665 20.09 4.68 44.42
C ILE A 665 20.02 3.17 44.22
N SER A 666 21.04 2.45 44.68
CA SER A 666 21.05 0.98 44.68
C SER A 666 20.95 0.44 46.10
N ILE A 667 19.92 -0.36 46.37
CA ILE A 667 19.63 -0.94 47.69
C ILE A 667 19.91 -2.45 47.62
N PRO A 668 20.93 -2.97 48.34
CA PRO A 668 21.16 -4.41 48.45
C PRO A 668 19.97 -5.10 49.14
N THR A 669 19.56 -6.25 48.64
CA THR A 669 18.52 -7.07 49.28
C THR A 669 19.12 -8.29 49.98
N ARG A 670 18.33 -8.95 50.82
CA ARG A 670 18.70 -10.23 51.46
C ARG A 670 18.75 -11.42 50.49
N PHE A 671 18.40 -11.23 49.22
CA PHE A 671 18.31 -12.28 48.19
C PHE A 671 19.50 -12.26 47.21
N ASN A 672 20.62 -11.65 47.59
CA ASN A 672 21.83 -11.53 46.75
C ASN A 672 21.56 -10.85 45.38
N ASN A 673 20.67 -9.87 45.38
CA ASN A 673 20.36 -8.98 44.27
C ASN A 673 20.26 -7.53 44.80
N LEU A 674 20.10 -6.56 43.91
CA LEU A 674 19.93 -5.16 44.28
C LEU A 674 18.68 -4.57 43.63
N VAL A 675 17.98 -3.71 44.35
CA VAL A 675 16.92 -2.86 43.82
C VAL A 675 17.53 -1.51 43.48
N LYS A 676 17.62 -1.20 42.19
CA LYS A 676 18.04 0.09 41.68
C LYS A 676 16.81 0.98 41.50
N VAL A 677 16.82 2.15 42.13
CA VAL A 677 15.82 3.20 41.97
C VAL A 677 16.45 4.34 41.20
N SER A 678 15.84 4.74 40.08
CA SER A 678 16.33 5.82 39.21
C SER A 678 15.21 6.77 38.83
N ILE A 679 15.58 8.03 38.58
CA ILE A 679 14.68 9.02 38.00
C ILE A 679 15.21 9.43 36.64
N GLU A 680 14.35 9.39 35.63
CA GLU A 680 14.67 9.81 34.26
C GLU A 680 13.63 10.81 33.73
N GLU A 681 14.03 11.65 32.78
CA GLU A 681 13.10 12.48 32.02
C GLU A 681 12.25 11.58 31.12
N GLY A 682 10.93 11.71 31.22
CA GLY A 682 9.99 10.93 30.41
C GLY A 682 9.77 11.55 29.02
N LEU A 683 9.18 10.75 28.13
CA LEU A 683 8.74 11.21 26.80
C LEU A 683 7.20 11.14 26.72
N ARG A 684 6.59 12.14 26.07
CA ARG A 684 5.14 12.27 25.79
C ARG A 684 4.25 12.58 27.01
N PHE A 685 3.80 11.56 27.74
CA PHE A 685 2.70 11.67 28.72
C PHE A 685 3.19 11.88 30.16
N ASP A 686 4.42 11.43 30.46
CA ASP A 686 5.03 11.59 31.78
C ASP A 686 6.23 12.55 31.65
N LEU A 687 6.25 13.61 32.47
CA LEU A 687 7.37 14.55 32.49
C LEU A 687 8.59 13.94 33.20
N TRP A 688 8.33 13.22 34.30
CA TRP A 688 9.34 12.54 35.11
C TRP A 688 8.90 11.10 35.33
N VAL A 689 9.83 10.16 35.17
CA VAL A 689 9.59 8.72 35.37
C VAL A 689 10.46 8.22 36.51
N LEU A 690 9.81 7.66 37.53
CA LEU A 690 10.47 6.91 38.60
C LEU A 690 10.51 5.44 38.23
N LYS A 691 11.69 4.81 38.30
CA LYS A 691 11.91 3.46 37.83
C LYS A 691 12.59 2.60 38.90
N PHE A 692 12.08 1.39 39.10
CA PHE A 692 12.58 0.37 40.01
C PHE A 692 13.04 -0.85 39.20
N GLU A 693 14.31 -1.23 39.33
CA GLU A 693 14.92 -2.36 38.62
C GLU A 693 15.55 -3.35 39.59
N VAL A 694 15.30 -4.64 39.39
CA VAL A 694 15.95 -5.70 40.18
C VAL A 694 17.13 -6.26 39.37
N LEU A 695 18.35 -5.99 39.82
CA LEU A 695 19.58 -6.38 39.14
C LEU A 695 20.33 -7.46 39.92
N PRO A 696 21.03 -8.40 39.25
CA PRO A 696 21.92 -9.33 39.93
C PRO A 696 23.11 -8.57 40.55
N ILE A 697 23.65 -9.07 41.67
CA ILE A 697 24.94 -8.59 42.18
C ILE A 697 26.02 -9.26 41.33
N GLU A 698 26.69 -8.48 40.48
CA GLU A 698 27.90 -8.95 39.78
C GLU A 698 28.97 -9.24 40.85
N ARG A 699 29.29 -10.53 41.06
CA ARG A 699 30.54 -10.88 41.72
C ARG A 699 31.65 -10.52 40.75
N ALA A 700 32.52 -9.60 41.13
CA ALA A 700 33.78 -9.42 40.43
C ALA A 700 34.47 -10.78 40.34
N SER A 701 34.62 -11.31 39.13
CA SER A 701 35.46 -12.47 38.85
C SER A 701 36.86 -12.13 39.36
N GLN A 702 37.31 -12.85 40.40
CA GLN A 702 38.67 -12.74 40.91
C GLN A 702 39.67 -13.25 39.88
#